data_AF-A0A368H1T4-F1
#
_entry.id   AF-A0A368H1T4-F1
#
_cell.length_a   1.000
_cell.length_b   1.000
_cell.length_c   1.000
_cell.angle_alpha   90.00
_cell.angle_beta   90.00
_cell.angle_gamma   90.00
#
_symmetry.space_group_name_H-M   'P 1'
#
loop_
_entity.id
_entity.type
_entity.pdbx_description
1 polymer ?
#
loop_
_entity_poly.entity_id
_entity_poly.type
_entity_poly.pdbx_seq_one_letter_code
_entity_poly.pdbx_strand_id
1 'polypeptide(L)'
;MAPAPELASKQFAQIVDQLWKEKKDDYVDSPEQFFADINKKFEDNKLFVSLHTSEVLPGYLVSARCMVQNTLPPEYFPLTCTVSDGAEKMETTGCLRDHFGEHITDIVDHGNHGCRNCYKMIMVPGAADWWIDEFNQTHTTALCRRDEDQMDVDSGPVPTKISEFIAKIFDNGTPELKPNTVVDVYGYLSAPVHNQSDSQDQTTPPEHFNVHVLRITEVSHIPSPVSEPTAVSDPRSLRSDLVKEMSSLFGSTAAADTFVNFLVSTTYSRPGGTPLCFLPLNVAGVADSETADSIISMVRHLMPKVKVLTLTPDLLCKKRFAPKKNYESDDLMQGELQLSNGTVLIIDETQLPTGSFPVSGLVEENLKVLEDLIVDHRMQYDYGFYKIPMDVDYNVLILSKKESRFFKTPFRIPLEASGSIPSFGNIEHKRRFIQQSRMSVSSISLSDEVSKKIQDSFVNMCSTLDAKTDKAALLNEMLIMSRACLGSSLRQMAVQALSLNTGSMLYERHRQIRPLCRFGDLNDFFFVYLFVRLLIPNALTCPPTYSDGNDDICYKVYSNHSSYFDASVQCRSDGGRLASIHNAFTNNFIQKMAEDAGSLVWLGLRCADTDPKNCKWDDGQGAADVYNAFFQGNPSPIGECVLMMIGGKADGKWISGDCDNMQIGFACQVPKQAACGDYREYGGKCYKAYEQRLSQDEAESYCQNECGHLASIHSVQENGVVYALFGGDDNYARIGLKQTDGSFSWTDNTTYDYNNIGINNPAFGECVAMSLVDELVEAEKWISILCGQALPFACKREQGACLNPTTTSAPAPVTLAPPTCDAPYFLDQEGTFYSPAYPASYSKPKVCIYVMTVTPGDVVEIHFVDVQLSPGSNIQLFNTFADPDPFETITTDIPSTKYFTSSTNVMKMAFVAENDKAGVNRWEAEFSSRNKGTAATSTAVTITPAPSNPSGCNGNTVAPGDITSPNYPGKYPPLTKCRYQLTADSLYKINLTFGAIDTEQCCDIIEVYDYDGTPYYPLLDRFSGQIAAGVKTFKSSMNQMFIDFYSDSLNEGTGFTAYAIPDI
;
A
#
# COMPACT_ATOMS: atom_id res chain seq x y z
N MET A 1 -40.77 21.78 -31.60
CA MET A 1 -40.79 20.50 -30.85
C MET A 1 -39.49 19.79 -31.17
N ALA A 2 -38.67 19.49 -30.17
CA ALA A 2 -37.47 18.68 -30.40
C ALA A 2 -37.90 17.27 -30.85
N PRO A 3 -37.19 16.64 -31.81
CA PRO A 3 -37.46 15.25 -32.15
C PRO A 3 -37.30 14.37 -30.92
N ALA A 4 -38.11 13.31 -30.82
CA ALA A 4 -37.95 12.32 -29.76
C ALA A 4 -36.50 11.77 -29.77
N PRO A 5 -35.91 11.43 -28.61
CA PRO A 5 -34.52 10.96 -28.50
C PRO A 5 -34.14 9.86 -29.50
N GLU A 6 -35.05 8.93 -29.76
CA GLU A 6 -34.86 7.82 -30.70
C GLU A 6 -34.79 8.27 -32.18
N LEU A 7 -35.54 9.31 -32.55
CA LEU A 7 -35.50 9.89 -33.90
C LEU A 7 -34.19 10.64 -34.13
N ALA A 8 -33.66 11.32 -33.11
CA ALA A 8 -32.37 11.98 -33.17
C ALA A 8 -31.19 10.99 -33.31
N SER A 9 -31.29 9.82 -32.67
CA SER A 9 -30.33 8.72 -32.79
C SER A 9 -30.21 8.23 -34.24
N LYS A 10 -31.34 8.01 -34.94
CA LYS A 10 -31.38 7.60 -36.36
C LYS A 10 -30.84 8.66 -37.32
N GLN A 11 -30.94 9.94 -36.97
CA GLN A 11 -30.50 11.05 -37.82
C GLN A 11 -29.03 11.45 -37.59
N PHE A 12 -28.28 10.70 -36.76
CA PHE A 12 -26.90 11.02 -36.41
C PHE A 12 -26.02 11.34 -37.61
N ALA A 13 -26.00 10.47 -38.62
CA ALA A 13 -25.18 10.67 -39.82
C ALA A 13 -25.52 11.96 -40.59
N GLN A 14 -26.81 12.33 -40.66
CA GLN A 14 -27.26 13.57 -41.31
C GLN A 14 -26.80 14.82 -40.52
N ILE A 15 -26.86 14.73 -39.19
CA ILE A 15 -26.43 15.80 -38.28
C ILE A 15 -24.92 16.02 -38.37
N VAL A 16 -24.13 14.94 -38.44
CA VAL A 16 -22.67 14.98 -38.62
C VAL A 16 -22.31 15.59 -39.98
N ASP A 17 -23.01 15.24 -41.06
CA ASP A 17 -22.78 15.82 -42.38
C ASP A 17 -23.05 17.32 -42.41
N GLN A 18 -24.08 17.77 -41.70
CA GLN A 18 -24.38 19.19 -41.58
C GLN A 18 -23.26 19.93 -40.82
N LEU A 19 -22.79 19.37 -39.70
CA LEU A 19 -21.63 19.89 -38.96
C LEU A 19 -20.40 20.03 -39.86
N TRP A 20 -20.08 18.98 -40.61
CA TRP A 20 -18.94 18.98 -41.54
C TRP A 20 -19.07 20.08 -42.60
N LYS A 21 -20.26 20.27 -43.17
CA LYS A 21 -20.52 21.34 -44.15
C LYS A 21 -20.35 22.74 -43.57
N GLU A 22 -20.66 22.95 -42.29
CA GLU A 22 -20.63 24.27 -41.65
C GLU A 22 -19.22 24.73 -41.24
N LYS A 23 -18.32 23.80 -40.87
CA LYS A 23 -16.96 24.12 -40.36
C LYS A 23 -15.82 23.30 -40.98
N LYS A 24 -15.96 22.94 -42.26
CA LYS A 24 -15.00 22.07 -42.98
C LYS A 24 -13.55 22.51 -42.79
N ASP A 25 -13.26 23.79 -43.03
CA ASP A 25 -11.88 24.29 -43.05
C ASP A 25 -11.21 24.14 -41.67
N ASP A 26 -11.96 24.40 -40.58
CA ASP A 26 -11.48 24.21 -39.20
C ASP A 26 -11.17 22.74 -38.89
N TYR A 27 -11.97 21.81 -39.40
CA TYR A 27 -11.82 20.38 -39.14
C TYR A 27 -10.71 19.71 -39.95
N VAL A 28 -10.37 20.24 -41.13
CA VAL A 28 -9.24 19.72 -41.91
C VAL A 28 -7.92 20.07 -41.24
N ASP A 29 -7.81 21.28 -40.69
CA ASP A 29 -6.61 21.74 -40.00
C ASP A 29 -6.50 21.19 -38.56
N SER A 30 -7.63 20.85 -37.92
CA SER A 30 -7.68 20.29 -36.55
C SER A 30 -8.77 19.21 -36.43
N PRO A 31 -8.51 17.97 -36.93
CA PRO A 31 -9.49 16.87 -36.96
C PRO A 31 -10.07 16.49 -35.59
N GLU A 32 -9.32 16.68 -34.51
CA GLU A 32 -9.77 16.48 -33.14
C GLU A 32 -10.94 17.39 -32.74
N GLN A 33 -11.01 18.60 -33.30
CA GLN A 33 -12.09 19.55 -33.05
C GLN A 33 -13.43 19.05 -33.61
N PHE A 34 -13.40 18.27 -34.70
CA PHE A 34 -14.58 17.65 -35.27
C PHE A 34 -15.23 16.66 -34.28
N PHE A 35 -14.42 15.80 -33.66
CA PHE A 35 -14.89 14.87 -32.64
C PHE A 35 -15.36 15.59 -31.38
N ALA A 36 -14.68 16.66 -30.96
CA ALA A 36 -15.11 17.48 -29.83
C ALA A 36 -16.49 18.12 -30.08
N ASP A 37 -16.73 18.65 -31.29
CA ASP A 37 -18.01 19.26 -31.66
C ASP A 37 -19.13 18.21 -31.78
N ILE A 38 -18.85 17.01 -32.29
CA ILE A 38 -19.80 15.89 -32.30
C ILE A 38 -20.14 15.48 -30.87
N ASN A 39 -19.12 15.22 -30.04
CA ASN A 39 -19.33 14.83 -28.65
C ASN A 39 -20.16 15.86 -27.90
N LYS A 40 -19.87 17.15 -28.07
CA LYS A 40 -20.64 18.26 -27.49
C LYS A 40 -22.13 18.25 -27.89
N LYS A 41 -22.43 17.84 -29.12
CA LYS A 41 -23.81 17.80 -29.63
C LYS A 41 -24.61 16.60 -29.10
N PHE A 42 -23.91 15.53 -28.70
CA PHE A 42 -24.49 14.27 -28.24
C PHE A 42 -24.07 13.92 -26.80
N GLU A 43 -23.80 14.92 -25.95
CA GLU A 43 -23.40 14.73 -24.54
C GLU A 43 -24.47 14.01 -23.69
N ASP A 44 -25.75 14.08 -24.08
CA ASP A 44 -26.84 13.46 -23.34
C ASP A 44 -26.90 11.94 -23.57
N ASN A 45 -26.57 11.18 -22.51
CA ASN A 45 -26.57 9.72 -22.49
C ASN A 45 -27.92 9.10 -22.87
N LYS A 46 -29.03 9.84 -22.74
CA LYS A 46 -30.39 9.35 -23.02
C LYS A 46 -30.68 9.04 -24.49
N LEU A 47 -29.76 9.38 -25.39
CA LEU A 47 -29.86 9.17 -26.84
C LEU A 47 -29.33 7.80 -27.33
N PHE A 48 -28.64 7.05 -26.47
CA PHE A 48 -27.99 5.79 -26.83
C PHE A 48 -28.87 4.58 -26.53
N VAL A 49 -28.93 3.64 -27.47
CA VAL A 49 -29.62 2.35 -27.31
C VAL A 49 -28.64 1.29 -26.82
N SER A 50 -28.97 0.59 -25.73
CA SER A 50 -28.08 -0.44 -25.18
C SER A 50 -28.05 -1.69 -26.05
N LEU A 51 -26.85 -2.12 -26.44
CA LEU A 51 -26.64 -3.40 -27.15
C LEU A 51 -26.91 -4.63 -26.26
N HIS A 52 -27.04 -4.45 -24.95
CA HIS A 52 -27.32 -5.55 -24.01
C HIS A 52 -28.78 -5.99 -24.03
N THR A 53 -29.70 -5.05 -24.24
CA THR A 53 -31.15 -5.25 -24.03
C THR A 53 -31.97 -5.16 -25.32
N SER A 54 -31.38 -4.63 -26.40
CA SER A 54 -32.11 -4.31 -27.63
C SER A 54 -31.49 -5.01 -28.83
N GLU A 55 -32.32 -5.50 -29.73
CA GLU A 55 -31.90 -5.82 -31.09
C GLU A 55 -31.85 -4.49 -31.86
N VAL A 56 -30.68 -4.12 -32.37
CA VAL A 56 -30.44 -2.80 -32.96
C VAL A 56 -30.02 -2.94 -34.42
N LEU A 57 -30.50 -2.04 -35.27
CA LEU A 57 -30.11 -1.96 -36.69
C LEU A 57 -28.97 -0.94 -36.88
N PRO A 58 -28.15 -1.08 -37.93
CA PRO A 58 -27.22 -0.04 -38.33
C PRO A 58 -27.91 1.33 -38.46
N GLY A 59 -27.19 2.40 -38.10
CA GLY A 59 -27.69 3.78 -38.15
C GLY A 59 -28.11 4.37 -36.80
N TYR A 60 -28.05 3.60 -35.70
CA TYR A 60 -28.36 4.07 -34.36
C TYR A 60 -27.11 4.44 -33.57
N LEU A 61 -27.26 5.40 -32.65
CA LEU A 61 -26.35 5.59 -31.53
C LEU A 61 -26.56 4.47 -30.50
N VAL A 62 -25.47 3.81 -30.13
CA VAL A 62 -25.47 2.62 -29.28
C VAL A 62 -24.54 2.77 -28.09
N SER A 63 -24.91 2.12 -26.98
CA SER A 63 -24.07 2.00 -25.80
C SER A 63 -23.85 0.54 -25.42
N ALA A 64 -22.66 0.22 -24.93
CA ALA A 64 -22.33 -1.12 -24.46
C ALA A 64 -21.22 -1.08 -23.41
N ARG A 65 -21.46 -1.77 -22.28
CA ARG A 65 -20.39 -2.25 -21.40
C ARG A 65 -19.77 -3.52 -21.97
N CYS A 66 -18.53 -3.45 -22.42
CA CYS A 66 -17.86 -4.54 -23.13
C CYS A 66 -16.40 -4.71 -22.68
N MET A 67 -15.76 -5.80 -23.12
CA MET A 67 -14.37 -6.12 -22.84
C MET A 67 -13.57 -6.15 -24.14
N VAL A 68 -12.35 -5.64 -24.09
CA VAL A 68 -11.38 -5.74 -25.20
C VAL A 68 -10.91 -7.18 -25.32
N GLN A 69 -11.24 -7.85 -26.42
CA GLN A 69 -10.79 -9.21 -26.70
C GLN A 69 -9.41 -9.20 -27.38
N ASN A 70 -9.26 -8.37 -28.41
CA ASN A 70 -8.07 -8.31 -29.24
C ASN A 70 -7.84 -6.88 -29.79
N THR A 71 -6.58 -6.50 -29.95
CA THR A 71 -6.19 -5.26 -30.63
C THR A 71 -5.93 -5.58 -32.10
N LEU A 72 -6.55 -4.84 -33.00
CA LEU A 72 -6.41 -5.00 -34.45
C LEU A 72 -5.48 -3.93 -35.02
N PRO A 73 -4.91 -4.14 -36.22
CA PRO A 73 -4.12 -3.11 -36.89
C PRO A 73 -4.91 -1.79 -37.04
N PRO A 74 -4.26 -0.61 -36.91
CA PRO A 74 -4.92 0.66 -37.14
C PRO A 74 -5.45 0.78 -38.56
N GLU A 75 -6.56 1.48 -38.71
CA GLU A 75 -7.22 1.71 -40.00
C GLU A 75 -7.07 3.19 -40.42
N TYR A 76 -6.80 3.42 -41.70
CA TYR A 76 -6.73 4.77 -42.27
C TYR A 76 -8.05 5.12 -42.97
N PHE A 77 -8.50 6.37 -42.83
CA PHE A 77 -9.71 6.87 -43.49
C PHE A 77 -9.47 8.24 -44.12
N PRO A 78 -10.15 8.58 -45.23
CA PRO A 78 -10.03 9.90 -45.83
C PRO A 78 -10.75 10.95 -44.97
N LEU A 79 -10.03 12.01 -44.58
CA LEU A 79 -10.61 13.15 -43.88
C LEU A 79 -11.56 13.92 -44.78
N THR A 80 -11.20 14.07 -46.07
CA THR A 80 -12.05 14.69 -47.09
C THR A 80 -12.18 13.77 -48.30
N CYS A 81 -13.41 13.49 -48.71
CA CYS A 81 -13.73 12.76 -49.93
C CYS A 81 -14.93 13.41 -50.62
N THR A 82 -15.00 13.27 -51.95
CA THR A 82 -16.19 13.64 -52.72
C THR A 82 -16.96 12.39 -53.09
N VAL A 83 -18.22 12.38 -52.73
CA VAL A 83 -19.17 11.31 -53.02
C VAL A 83 -20.13 11.79 -54.11
N SER A 84 -20.34 10.97 -55.13
CA SER A 84 -21.27 11.27 -56.23
C SER A 84 -22.50 10.35 -56.17
N ASP A 85 -23.68 10.95 -56.12
CA ASP A 85 -24.97 10.28 -56.32
C ASP A 85 -25.60 10.82 -57.61
N GLY A 86 -25.42 10.10 -58.71
CA GLY A 86 -25.80 10.56 -60.05
C GLY A 86 -25.03 11.83 -60.48
N ALA A 87 -25.74 12.96 -60.63
CA ALA A 87 -25.16 14.25 -61.04
C ALA A 87 -24.77 15.17 -59.87
N GLU A 88 -25.18 14.84 -58.64
CA GLU A 88 -24.87 15.62 -57.45
C GLU A 88 -23.54 15.17 -56.84
N LYS A 89 -22.64 16.13 -56.59
CA LYS A 89 -21.37 15.92 -55.91
C LYS A 89 -21.44 16.53 -54.52
N MET A 90 -21.20 15.72 -53.49
CA MET A 90 -21.15 16.16 -52.10
C MET A 90 -19.77 15.87 -51.52
N GLU A 91 -19.12 16.90 -50.96
CA GLU A 91 -17.93 16.72 -50.14
C GLU A 91 -18.32 16.30 -48.72
N THR A 92 -17.64 15.29 -48.20
CA THR A 92 -17.91 14.68 -46.90
C THR A 92 -16.63 14.07 -46.31
N THR A 93 -16.69 13.61 -45.07
CA THR A 93 -15.62 12.85 -44.42
C THR A 93 -15.89 11.35 -44.43
N GLY A 94 -14.84 10.52 -44.48
CA GLY A 94 -14.90 9.05 -44.31
C GLY A 94 -14.79 8.61 -42.85
N CYS A 95 -14.70 9.54 -41.91
CA CYS A 95 -14.34 9.29 -40.52
C CYS A 95 -15.27 8.33 -39.75
N LEU A 96 -16.59 8.46 -39.94
CA LEU A 96 -17.62 7.65 -39.27
C LEU A 96 -18.36 6.73 -40.27
N ARG A 97 -17.70 6.37 -41.37
CA ARG A 97 -18.30 5.63 -42.48
C ARG A 97 -17.38 4.51 -42.94
N ASP A 98 -17.96 3.33 -43.01
CA ASP A 98 -17.33 2.17 -43.65
C ASP A 98 -17.94 1.87 -45.02
N HIS A 99 -19.16 2.36 -45.26
CA HIS A 99 -19.86 2.35 -46.54
C HIS A 99 -20.58 3.68 -46.73
N PHE A 100 -20.63 4.18 -47.96
CA PHE A 100 -21.30 5.45 -48.27
C PHE A 100 -22.75 5.27 -48.74
N GLY A 101 -23.20 4.03 -49.03
CA GLY A 101 -24.56 3.70 -49.49
C GLY A 101 -24.54 2.99 -50.85
N GLU A 102 -25.57 2.20 -51.16
CA GLU A 102 -25.63 1.40 -52.41
C GLU A 102 -25.78 2.24 -53.70
N HIS A 103 -26.30 3.47 -53.60
CA HIS A 103 -26.53 4.36 -54.75
C HIS A 103 -25.31 5.21 -55.13
N ILE A 104 -24.24 5.15 -54.33
CA ILE A 104 -23.04 5.95 -54.52
C ILE A 104 -22.05 5.19 -55.39
N THR A 105 -21.77 5.74 -56.58
CA THR A 105 -21.00 5.05 -57.61
C THR A 105 -19.54 5.48 -57.67
N ASP A 106 -19.21 6.69 -57.21
CA ASP A 106 -17.87 7.26 -57.28
C ASP A 106 -17.47 7.97 -55.98
N ILE A 107 -16.32 7.56 -55.41
CA ILE A 107 -15.68 8.19 -54.25
C ILE A 107 -14.29 8.69 -54.69
N VAL A 108 -14.06 10.01 -54.58
CA VAL A 108 -12.76 10.62 -54.85
C VAL A 108 -12.10 11.00 -53.53
N ASP A 109 -10.97 10.37 -53.23
CA ASP A 109 -10.11 10.68 -52.09
C ASP A 109 -9.21 11.89 -52.41
N HIS A 110 -9.19 12.88 -51.51
CA HIS A 110 -8.38 14.11 -51.68
C HIS A 110 -6.99 14.01 -51.02
N GLY A 111 -6.60 12.85 -50.49
CA GLY A 111 -5.23 12.55 -50.07
C GLY A 111 -4.85 12.96 -48.64
N ASN A 112 -5.79 13.54 -47.87
CA ASN A 112 -5.61 13.79 -46.43
C ASN A 112 -6.27 12.65 -45.65
N HIS A 113 -5.49 11.89 -44.88
CA HIS A 113 -5.95 10.72 -44.13
C HIS A 113 -5.86 10.93 -42.62
N GLY A 114 -6.85 10.42 -41.91
CA GLY A 114 -6.82 10.20 -40.47
C GLY A 114 -6.55 8.74 -40.15
N CYS A 115 -6.15 8.46 -38.91
CA CYS A 115 -5.93 7.11 -38.39
C CYS A 115 -6.91 6.81 -37.25
N ARG A 116 -7.34 5.56 -37.12
CA ARG A 116 -8.16 5.09 -35.99
C ARG A 116 -7.66 3.73 -35.49
N ASN A 117 -7.66 3.57 -34.18
CA ASN A 117 -7.35 2.31 -33.52
C ASN A 117 -8.58 1.39 -33.57
N CYS A 118 -8.34 0.12 -33.90
CA CYS A 118 -9.40 -0.87 -34.03
C CYS A 118 -9.27 -1.95 -32.96
N TYR A 119 -10.36 -2.24 -32.27
CA TYR A 119 -10.41 -3.25 -31.21
C TYR A 119 -11.56 -4.20 -31.45
N LYS A 120 -11.30 -5.51 -31.36
CA LYS A 120 -12.37 -6.51 -31.28
C LYS A 120 -12.92 -6.52 -29.86
N MET A 121 -14.18 -6.15 -29.71
CA MET A 121 -14.86 -6.05 -28.42
C MET A 121 -15.96 -7.09 -28.31
N ILE A 122 -16.10 -7.67 -27.12
CA ILE A 122 -17.15 -8.64 -26.79
C ILE A 122 -17.89 -8.20 -25.54
N MET A 123 -19.14 -8.64 -25.39
CA MET A 123 -19.86 -8.44 -24.13
C MET A 123 -19.09 -9.11 -22.99
N VAL A 124 -19.04 -8.44 -21.82
CA VAL A 124 -18.19 -8.87 -20.69
C VAL A 124 -18.56 -10.30 -20.26
N PRO A 125 -17.64 -11.28 -20.39
CA PRO A 125 -17.95 -12.66 -20.04
C PRO A 125 -18.30 -12.80 -18.56
N GLY A 126 -19.47 -13.40 -18.28
CA GLY A 126 -19.95 -13.61 -16.92
C GLY A 126 -20.50 -12.36 -16.22
N ALA A 127 -20.73 -11.24 -16.91
CA ALA A 127 -21.41 -10.09 -16.32
C ALA A 127 -22.77 -10.48 -15.72
N ALA A 128 -23.03 -10.02 -14.49
CA ALA A 128 -24.30 -10.23 -13.83
C ALA A 128 -25.35 -9.23 -14.33
N ASP A 129 -26.61 -9.67 -14.46
CA ASP A 129 -27.70 -8.86 -15.00
C ASP A 129 -27.84 -7.53 -14.24
N TRP A 130 -27.79 -7.56 -12.90
CA TRP A 130 -27.91 -6.36 -12.08
C TRP A 130 -26.81 -5.31 -12.34
N TRP A 131 -25.61 -5.74 -12.74
CA TRP A 131 -24.49 -4.84 -13.00
C TRP A 131 -24.58 -4.21 -14.40
N ILE A 132 -25.19 -4.92 -15.34
CA ILE A 132 -25.56 -4.38 -16.65
C ILE A 132 -26.78 -3.47 -16.54
N ASP A 133 -27.75 -3.83 -15.70
CA ASP A 133 -28.92 -3.00 -15.40
C ASP A 133 -28.52 -1.68 -14.74
N GLU A 134 -27.56 -1.69 -13.81
CA GLU A 134 -27.00 -0.47 -13.21
C GLU A 134 -26.40 0.47 -14.27
N PHE A 135 -25.65 -0.09 -15.24
CA PHE A 135 -25.14 0.66 -16.40
C PHE A 135 -26.28 1.23 -17.25
N ASN A 136 -27.30 0.43 -17.56
CA ASN A 136 -28.42 0.85 -18.37
C ASN A 136 -29.28 1.92 -17.67
N GLN A 137 -29.54 1.81 -16.36
CA GLN A 137 -30.37 2.75 -15.60
C GLN A 137 -29.74 4.14 -15.49
N THR A 138 -28.42 4.20 -15.39
CA THR A 138 -27.68 5.46 -15.30
C THR A 138 -27.52 6.14 -16.66
N HIS A 139 -27.71 5.41 -17.78
CA HIS A 139 -27.30 5.88 -19.10
C HIS A 139 -28.26 5.58 -20.27
N THR A 140 -29.46 5.02 -20.07
CA THR A 140 -30.42 4.73 -21.17
C THR A 140 -31.88 5.01 -20.81
N THR A 141 -32.69 5.34 -21.83
CA THR A 141 -34.14 5.45 -21.69
C THR A 141 -34.77 4.05 -21.69
N ALA A 142 -35.44 3.70 -20.59
CA ALA A 142 -36.36 2.57 -20.58
C ALA A 142 -37.54 2.87 -21.50
N LEU A 143 -37.76 2.04 -22.52
CA LEU A 143 -39.04 1.43 -22.92
C LEU A 143 -39.04 1.06 -24.42
N CYS A 144 -38.81 -0.23 -24.71
CA CYS A 144 -39.48 -0.89 -25.83
C CYS A 144 -40.61 -1.74 -25.26
N ARG A 145 -41.81 -1.15 -25.10
CA ARG A 145 -43.05 -1.94 -25.17
C ARG A 145 -43.54 -1.82 -26.61
N ARG A 146 -43.60 -2.96 -27.31
CA ARG A 146 -44.33 -3.05 -28.57
C ARG A 146 -45.81 -2.85 -28.25
N ASP A 147 -46.40 -1.77 -28.73
CA ASP A 147 -47.82 -1.78 -29.03
C ASP A 147 -47.97 -2.58 -30.33
N GLU A 148 -48.58 -3.76 -30.21
CA GLU A 148 -49.13 -4.48 -31.35
C GLU A 148 -50.22 -3.59 -31.97
N ASP A 149 -49.90 -2.82 -33.01
CA ASP A 149 -50.87 -2.45 -34.04
C ASP A 149 -50.16 -1.89 -35.29
N GLN A 150 -50.30 -2.67 -36.38
CA GLN A 150 -50.24 -2.31 -37.80
C GLN A 150 -49.15 -1.34 -38.29
N MET A 151 -48.19 -1.86 -39.06
CA MET A 151 -47.84 -1.32 -40.39
C MET A 151 -46.97 -2.31 -41.19
N ASP A 152 -47.17 -2.27 -42.50
CA ASP A 152 -46.70 -3.22 -43.52
C ASP A 152 -45.21 -3.60 -43.48
N VAL A 153 -44.98 -4.88 -43.75
CA VAL A 153 -43.67 -5.52 -43.91
C VAL A 153 -43.09 -5.13 -45.26
N ASP A 154 -42.12 -4.23 -45.26
CA ASP A 154 -41.08 -4.20 -46.29
C ASP A 154 -39.82 -4.87 -45.73
N SER A 155 -39.14 -5.64 -46.57
CA SER A 155 -38.06 -6.58 -46.23
C SER A 155 -36.79 -5.88 -45.74
N GLY A 156 -36.82 -5.33 -44.52
CA GLY A 156 -35.65 -4.80 -43.82
C GLY A 156 -34.87 -5.88 -43.07
N PRO A 157 -33.56 -5.65 -42.79
CA PRO A 157 -32.74 -6.60 -42.04
C PRO A 157 -33.34 -6.90 -40.66
N VAL A 158 -33.34 -8.18 -40.30
CA VAL A 158 -33.88 -8.66 -39.01
C VAL A 158 -32.98 -8.12 -37.88
N PRO A 159 -33.53 -7.46 -36.85
CA PRO A 159 -32.75 -7.04 -35.70
C PRO A 159 -32.00 -8.23 -35.08
N THR A 160 -30.68 -8.11 -34.89
CA THR A 160 -29.84 -9.20 -34.36
C THR A 160 -29.19 -8.76 -33.06
N LYS A 161 -29.13 -9.66 -32.06
CA LYS A 161 -28.41 -9.38 -30.79
C LYS A 161 -26.90 -9.37 -31.06
N ILE A 162 -26.27 -8.20 -30.90
CA ILE A 162 -24.85 -8.01 -31.14
C ILE A 162 -24.06 -8.42 -29.90
N SER A 163 -23.34 -9.54 -29.97
CA SER A 163 -22.47 -10.03 -28.88
C SER A 163 -20.99 -9.67 -29.05
N GLU A 164 -20.60 -9.35 -30.29
CA GLU A 164 -19.24 -8.98 -30.68
C GLU A 164 -19.30 -7.88 -31.76
N PHE A 165 -18.33 -6.97 -31.74
CA PHE A 165 -18.22 -5.89 -32.72
C PHE A 165 -16.78 -5.35 -32.78
N ILE A 166 -16.45 -4.63 -33.85
CA ILE A 166 -15.19 -3.89 -33.98
C ILE A 166 -15.44 -2.46 -33.54
N ALA A 167 -14.77 -2.06 -32.47
CA ALA A 167 -14.75 -0.68 -32.01
C ALA A 167 -13.66 0.10 -32.75
N LYS A 168 -14.03 1.21 -33.38
CA LYS A 168 -13.12 2.09 -34.12
C LYS A 168 -12.99 3.40 -33.36
N ILE A 169 -11.80 3.66 -32.81
CA ILE A 169 -11.51 4.77 -31.91
C ILE A 169 -10.57 5.75 -32.61
N PHE A 170 -10.98 7.02 -32.68
CA PHE A 170 -10.13 8.06 -33.25
C PHE A 170 -8.88 8.29 -32.40
N ASP A 171 -7.72 8.34 -33.05
CA ASP A 171 -6.44 8.55 -32.37
C ASP A 171 -6.26 10.04 -32.04
N ASN A 172 -6.58 10.41 -30.79
CA ASN A 172 -6.43 11.76 -30.26
C ASN A 172 -5.46 11.79 -29.05
N GLY A 173 -4.47 10.88 -29.03
CA GLY A 173 -3.58 10.70 -27.88
C GLY A 173 -4.19 9.91 -26.71
N THR A 174 -5.30 9.20 -26.94
CA THR A 174 -5.89 8.27 -25.97
C THR A 174 -4.95 7.07 -25.73
N PRO A 175 -4.71 6.65 -24.47
CA PRO A 175 -3.90 5.48 -24.19
C PRO A 175 -4.42 4.23 -24.90
N GLU A 176 -3.51 3.40 -25.40
CA GLU A 176 -3.86 2.12 -26.04
C GLU A 176 -4.57 1.20 -25.03
N LEU A 177 -5.74 0.69 -25.41
CA LEU A 177 -6.48 -0.25 -24.57
C LEU A 177 -5.82 -1.62 -24.56
N LYS A 178 -5.64 -2.18 -23.36
CA LYS A 178 -5.07 -3.51 -23.19
C LYS A 178 -6.13 -4.61 -23.35
N PRO A 179 -5.75 -5.82 -23.78
CA PRO A 179 -6.63 -6.98 -23.73
C PRO A 179 -7.20 -7.20 -22.32
N ASN A 180 -8.44 -7.66 -22.25
CA ASN A 180 -9.22 -7.91 -21.03
C ASN A 180 -9.68 -6.66 -20.26
N THR A 181 -9.33 -5.45 -20.70
CA THR A 181 -9.86 -4.20 -20.13
C THR A 181 -11.37 -4.11 -20.40
N VAL A 182 -12.13 -3.69 -19.38
CA VAL A 182 -13.57 -3.43 -19.50
C VAL A 182 -13.80 -1.95 -19.73
N VAL A 183 -14.65 -1.63 -20.70
CA VAL A 183 -14.95 -0.27 -21.11
C VAL A 183 -16.45 -0.08 -21.31
N ASP A 184 -16.93 1.11 -20.99
CA ASP A 184 -18.24 1.60 -21.42
C ASP A 184 -18.05 2.37 -22.72
N VAL A 185 -18.62 1.85 -23.80
CA VAL A 185 -18.52 2.39 -25.16
C VAL A 185 -19.84 3.07 -25.52
N TYR A 186 -19.71 4.26 -26.11
CA TYR A 186 -20.80 5.03 -26.70
C TYR A 186 -20.39 5.41 -28.11
N GLY A 187 -21.19 4.99 -29.10
CA GLY A 187 -20.78 5.14 -30.49
C GLY A 187 -21.91 5.02 -31.49
N TYR A 188 -21.56 5.15 -32.76
CA TYR A 188 -22.45 4.99 -33.90
C TYR A 188 -22.28 3.61 -34.52
N LEU A 189 -23.37 2.84 -34.60
CA LEU A 189 -23.38 1.50 -35.18
C LEU A 189 -23.49 1.58 -36.71
N SER A 190 -22.47 1.13 -37.42
CA SER A 190 -22.46 1.01 -38.88
C SER A 190 -22.68 -0.44 -39.34
N ALA A 191 -23.16 -0.59 -40.57
CA ALA A 191 -23.41 -1.90 -41.17
C ALA A 191 -22.08 -2.62 -41.45
N PRO A 192 -22.05 -3.97 -41.41
CA PRO A 192 -20.89 -4.73 -41.84
C PRO A 192 -20.52 -4.42 -43.30
N VAL A 193 -19.22 -4.40 -43.61
CA VAL A 193 -18.73 -4.17 -44.97
C VAL A 193 -18.69 -5.50 -45.74
N HIS A 194 -19.50 -5.62 -46.80
CA HIS A 194 -19.33 -6.68 -47.79
C HIS A 194 -18.08 -6.37 -48.65
N ASN A 195 -16.99 -7.10 -48.43
CA ASN A 195 -15.87 -7.06 -49.37
C ASN A 195 -16.27 -7.78 -50.66
N GLN A 196 -16.63 -7.02 -51.69
CA GLN A 196 -16.57 -7.50 -53.07
C GLN A 196 -15.10 -7.54 -53.51
N SER A 197 -14.44 -8.68 -53.34
CA SER A 197 -13.27 -9.01 -54.15
C SER A 197 -13.26 -10.51 -54.48
N ASP A 198 -13.02 -10.78 -55.76
CA ASP A 198 -13.07 -12.06 -56.44
C ASP A 198 -12.36 -13.21 -55.70
N SER A 199 -13.10 -14.25 -55.32
CA SER A 199 -12.69 -15.65 -55.51
C SER A 199 -13.83 -16.61 -55.16
N GLN A 200 -14.03 -17.59 -56.03
CA GLN A 200 -14.90 -18.74 -55.79
C GLN A 200 -14.31 -19.61 -54.68
N ASP A 201 -14.64 -19.34 -53.41
CA ASP A 201 -14.58 -20.38 -52.38
C ASP A 201 -15.65 -20.13 -51.32
N GLN A 202 -16.65 -21.01 -51.29
CA GLN A 202 -17.77 -20.96 -50.35
C GLN A 202 -17.36 -21.52 -48.98
N THR A 203 -16.59 -20.77 -48.20
CA THR A 203 -16.50 -20.91 -46.74
C THR A 203 -15.94 -19.63 -46.10
N THR A 204 -16.69 -18.52 -46.09
CA THR A 204 -16.28 -17.28 -45.40
C THR A 204 -16.91 -17.16 -44.00
N PRO A 205 -16.13 -16.95 -42.90
CA PRO A 205 -16.63 -16.68 -41.53
C PRO A 205 -17.11 -15.23 -41.34
N PRO A 206 -17.76 -14.88 -40.19
CA PRO A 206 -18.82 -13.88 -40.14
C PRO A 206 -18.36 -12.41 -40.22
N GLU A 207 -19.22 -11.62 -40.85
CA GLU A 207 -19.16 -10.16 -40.95
C GLU A 207 -19.41 -9.52 -39.57
N HIS A 208 -18.43 -8.77 -39.06
CA HIS A 208 -18.53 -8.13 -37.75
C HIS A 208 -19.22 -6.77 -37.90
N PHE A 209 -20.09 -6.43 -36.95
CA PHE A 209 -20.62 -5.07 -36.82
C PHE A 209 -19.52 -4.09 -36.41
N ASN A 210 -19.62 -2.85 -36.85
CA ASN A 210 -18.65 -1.79 -36.53
C ASN A 210 -19.31 -0.72 -35.67
N VAL A 211 -18.62 -0.32 -34.60
CA VAL A 211 -19.04 0.80 -33.74
C VAL A 211 -17.98 1.88 -33.82
N HIS A 212 -18.32 3.01 -34.43
CA HIS A 212 -17.47 4.19 -34.42
C HIS A 212 -17.62 4.88 -33.07
N VAL A 213 -16.57 4.82 -32.26
CA VAL A 213 -16.59 5.23 -30.86
C VAL A 213 -16.51 6.75 -30.77
N LEU A 214 -17.49 7.35 -30.10
CA LEU A 214 -17.55 8.78 -29.82
C LEU A 214 -16.99 9.07 -28.42
N ARG A 215 -17.39 8.23 -27.46
CA ARG A 215 -16.92 8.29 -26.08
C ARG A 215 -16.64 6.89 -25.57
N ILE A 216 -15.57 6.77 -24.81
CA ILE A 216 -15.17 5.55 -24.12
C ILE A 216 -14.75 5.86 -22.69
N THR A 217 -15.06 4.99 -21.77
CA THR A 217 -14.65 5.13 -20.36
C THR A 217 -14.23 3.78 -19.84
N GLU A 218 -13.01 3.69 -19.32
CA GLU A 218 -12.56 2.46 -18.66
C GLU A 218 -13.34 2.22 -17.37
N VAL A 219 -13.89 1.02 -17.23
CA VAL A 219 -14.65 0.63 -16.05
C VAL A 219 -13.69 -0.03 -15.07
N SER A 220 -13.44 0.64 -13.95
CA SER A 220 -12.67 0.03 -12.86
C SER A 220 -13.31 -1.30 -12.46
N HIS A 221 -12.48 -2.34 -12.38
CA HIS A 221 -12.91 -3.67 -11.92
C HIS A 221 -13.38 -3.65 -10.45
N ILE A 222 -13.01 -2.60 -9.70
CA ILE A 222 -13.64 -2.27 -8.42
C ILE A 222 -14.37 -0.93 -8.58
N PRO A 223 -15.72 -0.94 -8.68
CA PRO A 223 -16.47 0.26 -9.02
C PRO A 223 -16.35 1.33 -7.92
N SER A 224 -16.13 2.58 -8.32
CA SER A 224 -16.16 3.72 -7.42
C SER A 224 -17.57 3.89 -6.84
N PRO A 225 -17.71 4.27 -5.56
CA PRO A 225 -19.02 4.43 -4.95
C PRO A 225 -19.78 5.56 -5.65
N VAL A 226 -20.99 5.24 -6.13
CA VAL A 226 -21.94 6.23 -6.64
C VAL A 226 -22.18 7.28 -5.56
N SER A 227 -22.07 8.55 -5.95
CA SER A 227 -22.29 9.72 -5.11
C SER A 227 -23.75 9.81 -4.66
N GLU A 228 -24.07 9.31 -3.47
CA GLU A 228 -25.14 9.84 -2.60
C GLU A 228 -25.04 9.27 -1.17
N PRO A 229 -25.01 10.12 -0.12
CA PRO A 229 -24.99 9.69 1.27
C PRO A 229 -26.42 9.35 1.71
N THR A 230 -26.91 8.17 1.32
CA THR A 230 -28.08 7.58 1.97
C THR A 230 -27.61 6.85 3.24
N ALA A 231 -28.30 7.11 4.36
CA ALA A 231 -27.93 6.76 5.73
C ALA A 231 -27.08 5.48 5.85
N VAL A 232 -25.80 5.66 6.22
CA VAL A 232 -24.79 4.61 6.29
C VAL A 232 -25.17 3.59 7.35
N SER A 233 -25.64 2.41 6.92
CA SER A 233 -25.65 1.22 7.77
C SER A 233 -24.21 0.87 8.13
N ASP A 234 -23.91 0.67 9.42
CA ASP A 234 -22.57 0.31 9.93
C ASP A 234 -22.02 -0.91 9.13
N PRO A 235 -20.85 -0.80 8.47
CA PRO A 235 -20.21 -1.90 7.75
C PRO A 235 -20.09 -3.20 8.57
N ARG A 236 -19.96 -3.09 9.90
CA ARG A 236 -19.94 -4.25 10.80
C ARG A 236 -21.29 -4.96 10.86
N SER A 237 -22.39 -4.21 10.84
CA SER A 237 -23.73 -4.80 10.79
C SER A 237 -23.95 -5.52 9.47
N LEU A 238 -23.54 -4.91 8.35
CA LEU A 238 -23.67 -5.52 7.02
C LEU A 238 -22.87 -6.82 6.89
N ARG A 239 -21.63 -6.87 7.42
CA ARG A 239 -20.85 -8.11 7.47
C ARG A 239 -21.53 -9.18 8.35
N SER A 240 -21.97 -8.80 9.55
CA SER A 240 -22.65 -9.71 10.48
C SER A 240 -23.91 -10.31 9.85
N ASP A 241 -24.70 -9.48 9.15
CA ASP A 241 -25.91 -9.91 8.45
C ASP A 241 -25.59 -10.87 7.30
N LEU A 242 -24.54 -10.58 6.50
CA LEU A 242 -24.07 -11.48 5.44
C LEU A 242 -23.64 -12.85 5.99
N VAL A 243 -22.82 -12.87 7.05
CA VAL A 243 -22.35 -14.11 7.69
C VAL A 243 -23.55 -14.90 8.24
N LYS A 244 -24.48 -14.23 8.93
CA LYS A 244 -25.66 -14.87 9.50
C LYS A 244 -26.56 -15.50 8.44
N GLU A 245 -26.81 -14.79 7.33
CA GLU A 245 -27.61 -15.31 6.22
C GLU A 245 -26.93 -16.52 5.55
N MET A 246 -25.62 -16.42 5.27
CA MET A 246 -24.84 -17.51 4.66
C MET A 246 -24.64 -18.71 5.59
N SER A 247 -24.71 -18.53 6.92
CA SER A 247 -24.58 -19.62 7.90
C SER A 247 -25.65 -20.69 7.72
N SER A 248 -26.84 -20.31 7.22
CA SER A 248 -27.91 -21.26 6.92
C SER A 248 -27.57 -22.21 5.77
N LEU A 249 -26.81 -21.74 4.78
CA LEU A 249 -26.41 -22.52 3.61
C LEU A 249 -25.20 -23.40 3.91
N PHE A 250 -24.20 -22.86 4.62
CA PHE A 250 -22.95 -23.56 4.93
C PHE A 250 -22.96 -24.35 6.25
N GLY A 251 -24.05 -24.25 7.02
CA GLY A 251 -24.25 -24.99 8.28
C GLY A 251 -23.47 -24.47 9.50
N SER A 252 -22.54 -23.53 9.31
CA SER A 252 -21.82 -22.88 10.42
C SER A 252 -21.46 -21.43 10.11
N THR A 253 -21.34 -20.62 11.17
CA THR A 253 -20.88 -19.22 11.09
C THR A 253 -19.44 -19.11 10.60
N ALA A 254 -18.57 -20.05 10.98
CA ALA A 254 -17.18 -20.11 10.55
C ALA A 254 -17.02 -20.34 9.04
N ALA A 255 -17.79 -21.28 8.48
CA ALA A 255 -17.80 -21.54 7.05
C ALA A 255 -18.36 -20.33 6.27
N ALA A 256 -19.45 -19.72 6.77
CA ALA A 256 -20.01 -18.52 6.18
C ALA A 256 -19.04 -17.34 6.20
N ASP A 257 -18.32 -17.12 7.31
CA ASP A 257 -17.32 -16.06 7.43
C ASP A 257 -16.13 -16.25 6.48
N THR A 258 -15.70 -17.50 6.29
CA THR A 258 -14.67 -17.87 5.30
C THR A 258 -15.15 -17.57 3.88
N PHE A 259 -16.41 -17.87 3.58
CA PHE A 259 -17.01 -17.55 2.28
C PHE A 259 -17.14 -16.04 2.06
N VAL A 260 -17.49 -15.27 3.08
CA VAL A 260 -17.49 -13.79 3.00
C VAL A 260 -16.08 -13.26 2.75
N ASN A 261 -15.06 -13.82 3.41
CA ASN A 261 -13.65 -13.47 3.15
C ASN A 261 -13.24 -13.76 1.69
N PHE A 262 -13.71 -14.86 1.12
CA PHE A 262 -13.54 -15.15 -0.30
C PHE A 262 -14.22 -14.12 -1.22
N LEU A 263 -15.41 -13.62 -0.87
CA LEU A 263 -16.10 -12.61 -1.68
C LEU A 263 -15.38 -11.25 -1.67
N VAL A 264 -14.75 -10.88 -0.55
CA VAL A 264 -14.03 -9.61 -0.40
C VAL A 264 -12.55 -9.69 -0.76
N SER A 265 -11.99 -10.89 -0.97
CA SER A 265 -10.59 -11.05 -1.37
C SER A 265 -10.38 -10.53 -2.80
N THR A 266 -9.23 -9.92 -3.07
CA THR A 266 -8.81 -9.49 -4.41
C THR A 266 -7.29 -9.38 -4.42
N THR A 267 -6.65 -9.68 -5.55
CA THR A 267 -5.20 -9.59 -5.65
C THR A 267 -4.81 -8.16 -5.92
N TYR A 268 -4.10 -7.55 -4.97
CA TYR A 268 -3.72 -6.14 -5.09
C TYR A 268 -2.25 -5.93 -5.45
N SER A 269 -1.36 -6.86 -5.10
CA SER A 269 0.06 -6.78 -5.46
C SER A 269 0.69 -8.17 -5.64
N ARG A 270 1.81 -8.20 -6.37
CA ARG A 270 2.56 -9.42 -6.72
C ARG A 270 4.07 -9.28 -6.45
N PRO A 271 4.50 -9.07 -5.20
CA PRO A 271 5.92 -9.06 -4.88
C PRO A 271 6.55 -10.41 -5.29
N GLY A 272 7.60 -10.37 -6.10
CA GLY A 272 8.23 -11.59 -6.64
C GLY A 272 7.31 -12.47 -7.48
N GLY A 273 6.23 -11.91 -8.06
CA GLY A 273 5.25 -12.67 -8.86
C GLY A 273 4.21 -13.43 -8.05
N THR A 274 4.28 -13.45 -6.71
CA THR A 274 3.31 -14.16 -5.86
C THR A 274 2.10 -13.28 -5.54
N PRO A 275 0.87 -13.71 -5.83
CA PRO A 275 -0.32 -12.90 -5.55
C PRO A 275 -0.60 -12.76 -4.05
N LEU A 276 -0.65 -11.54 -3.54
CA LEU A 276 -1.12 -11.27 -2.17
C LEU A 276 -2.64 -11.18 -2.12
N CYS A 277 -3.24 -11.69 -1.03
CA CYS A 277 -4.69 -11.74 -0.79
C CYS A 277 -5.51 -12.56 -1.80
N PHE A 278 -4.87 -13.43 -2.58
CA PHE A 278 -5.56 -14.43 -3.38
C PHE A 278 -6.03 -15.59 -2.51
N LEU A 279 -7.33 -15.89 -2.56
CA LEU A 279 -7.98 -16.89 -1.70
C LEU A 279 -8.76 -17.90 -2.57
N PRO A 280 -8.11 -18.89 -3.19
CA PRO A 280 -8.82 -19.96 -3.88
C PRO A 280 -9.53 -20.86 -2.85
N LEU A 281 -10.83 -21.07 -3.04
CA LEU A 281 -11.69 -21.73 -2.07
C LEU A 281 -12.35 -22.96 -2.68
N ASN A 282 -12.30 -24.10 -1.98
CA ASN A 282 -13.07 -25.29 -2.36
C ASN A 282 -14.24 -25.54 -1.40
N VAL A 283 -15.47 -25.52 -1.92
CA VAL A 283 -16.67 -25.99 -1.21
C VAL A 283 -16.89 -27.46 -1.59
N ALA A 284 -16.55 -28.34 -0.65
CA ALA A 284 -16.61 -29.79 -0.84
C ALA A 284 -17.87 -30.37 -0.16
N GLY A 285 -18.43 -31.44 -0.72
CA GLY A 285 -19.65 -32.06 -0.21
C GLY A 285 -20.93 -31.57 -0.91
N VAL A 286 -20.79 -30.92 -2.07
CA VAL A 286 -21.93 -30.49 -2.90
C VAL A 286 -22.53 -31.74 -3.56
N ALA A 287 -23.61 -32.26 -2.95
CA ALA A 287 -24.15 -33.58 -3.27
C ALA A 287 -24.86 -33.66 -4.63
N ASP A 288 -25.52 -32.57 -5.02
CA ASP A 288 -26.39 -32.47 -6.20
C ASP A 288 -26.19 -31.13 -6.94
N SER A 289 -26.68 -31.07 -8.18
CA SER A 289 -26.61 -29.86 -9.01
C SER A 289 -27.45 -28.71 -8.46
N GLU A 290 -28.54 -28.99 -7.74
CA GLU A 290 -29.42 -27.96 -7.16
C GLU A 290 -28.70 -27.13 -6.10
N THR A 291 -27.88 -27.79 -5.28
CA THR A 291 -27.01 -27.13 -4.28
C THR A 291 -25.91 -26.32 -4.96
N ALA A 292 -25.30 -26.84 -6.04
CA ALA A 292 -24.33 -26.08 -6.83
C ALA A 292 -24.98 -24.83 -7.45
N ASP A 293 -26.14 -24.98 -8.08
CA ASP A 293 -26.91 -23.90 -8.70
C ASP A 293 -27.33 -22.84 -7.66
N SER A 294 -27.67 -23.27 -6.44
CA SER A 294 -27.99 -22.38 -5.32
C SER A 294 -26.80 -21.49 -4.93
N ILE A 295 -25.59 -22.08 -4.80
CA ILE A 295 -24.36 -21.33 -4.50
C ILE A 295 -24.00 -20.40 -5.67
N ILE A 296 -24.06 -20.90 -6.91
CA ILE A 296 -23.79 -20.12 -8.12
C ILE A 296 -24.74 -18.91 -8.21
N SER A 297 -26.03 -19.13 -7.97
CA SER A 297 -27.05 -18.08 -7.98
C SER A 297 -26.74 -17.03 -6.92
N MET A 298 -26.45 -17.44 -5.67
CA MET A 298 -26.05 -16.51 -4.61
C MET A 298 -24.86 -15.63 -5.02
N VAL A 299 -23.80 -16.22 -5.58
CA VAL A 299 -22.60 -15.46 -6.00
C VAL A 299 -22.94 -14.49 -7.14
N ARG A 300 -23.75 -14.89 -8.13
CA ARG A 300 -24.23 -13.99 -9.20
C ARG A 300 -25.05 -12.81 -8.68
N HIS A 301 -25.81 -13.01 -7.60
CA HIS A 301 -26.56 -11.94 -6.98
C HIS A 301 -25.69 -10.94 -6.21
N LEU A 302 -24.48 -11.31 -5.78
CA LEU A 302 -23.60 -10.46 -4.97
C LEU A 302 -22.44 -9.85 -5.75
N MET A 303 -21.97 -10.53 -6.80
CA MET A 303 -20.76 -10.19 -7.53
C MET A 303 -21.09 -9.68 -8.94
N PRO A 304 -20.36 -8.67 -9.46
CA PRO A 304 -20.68 -8.05 -10.75
C PRO A 304 -20.32 -8.95 -11.94
N LYS A 305 -19.33 -9.84 -11.77
CA LYS A 305 -18.80 -10.72 -12.82
C LYS A 305 -18.56 -12.11 -12.25
N VAL A 306 -19.27 -13.10 -12.78
CA VAL A 306 -19.22 -14.50 -12.37
C VAL A 306 -19.21 -15.41 -13.61
N LYS A 307 -18.06 -16.04 -13.89
CA LYS A 307 -17.93 -17.06 -14.94
C LYS A 307 -18.05 -18.43 -14.29
N VAL A 308 -18.97 -19.25 -14.79
CA VAL A 308 -19.09 -20.65 -14.35
C VAL A 308 -18.48 -21.55 -15.42
N LEU A 309 -17.60 -22.44 -14.99
CA LEU A 309 -16.95 -23.46 -15.79
C LEU A 309 -17.36 -24.84 -15.24
N THR A 310 -18.46 -25.38 -15.75
CA THR A 310 -18.93 -26.71 -15.40
C THR A 310 -18.07 -27.76 -16.08
N LEU A 311 -17.18 -28.39 -15.31
CA LEU A 311 -16.25 -29.37 -15.83
C LEU A 311 -17.00 -30.64 -16.22
N THR A 312 -17.13 -30.84 -17.53
CA THR A 312 -17.64 -32.06 -18.13
C THR A 312 -16.59 -32.64 -19.07
N PRO A 313 -16.60 -33.96 -19.32
CA PRO A 313 -15.78 -34.57 -20.37
C PRO A 313 -15.89 -33.85 -21.72
N ASP A 314 -17.09 -33.37 -22.07
CA ASP A 314 -17.34 -32.70 -23.34
C ASP A 314 -16.63 -31.34 -23.41
N LEU A 315 -16.76 -30.53 -22.36
CA LEU A 315 -16.13 -29.21 -22.27
C LEU A 315 -14.61 -29.32 -22.35
N LEU A 316 -14.02 -30.23 -21.55
CA LEU A 316 -12.57 -30.44 -21.49
C LEU A 316 -11.98 -30.91 -22.83
N CYS A 317 -12.75 -31.61 -23.65
CA CYS A 317 -12.31 -32.15 -24.94
C CYS A 317 -12.58 -31.23 -26.14
N LYS A 318 -13.54 -30.30 -26.06
CA LYS A 318 -13.99 -29.49 -27.21
C LYS A 318 -13.62 -28.02 -27.15
N LYS A 319 -13.45 -27.46 -25.95
CA LYS A 319 -13.22 -26.02 -25.76
C LYS A 319 -11.81 -25.78 -25.27
N ARG A 320 -11.14 -24.75 -25.79
CA ARG A 320 -9.84 -24.29 -25.28
C ARG A 320 -10.07 -23.30 -24.15
N PHE A 321 -9.32 -23.44 -23.06
CA PHE A 321 -9.44 -22.54 -21.91
C PHE A 321 -8.55 -21.30 -22.05
N ALA A 322 -7.33 -21.47 -22.52
CA ALA A 322 -6.42 -20.35 -22.79
C ALA A 322 -6.59 -19.80 -24.22
N PRO A 323 -6.40 -18.48 -24.43
CA PRO A 323 -6.38 -17.87 -25.76
C PRO A 323 -5.27 -18.42 -26.65
N LYS A 324 -5.54 -18.48 -27.96
CA LYS A 324 -4.57 -18.94 -28.96
C LYS A 324 -4.61 -18.09 -30.22
N LYS A 325 -3.47 -17.59 -30.68
CA LYS A 325 -3.37 -16.85 -31.94
C LYS A 325 -3.65 -17.78 -33.12
N ASN A 326 -4.60 -17.39 -33.96
CA ASN A 326 -4.80 -17.95 -35.28
C ASN A 326 -4.05 -17.10 -36.30
N TYR A 327 -3.08 -17.70 -36.99
CA TYR A 327 -2.29 -17.03 -38.01
C TYR A 327 -3.00 -16.91 -39.37
N GLU A 328 -3.98 -17.76 -39.65
CA GLU A 328 -4.74 -17.71 -40.91
C GLU A 328 -5.69 -16.52 -40.93
N SER A 329 -6.33 -16.23 -39.79
CA SER A 329 -7.27 -15.10 -39.63
C SER A 329 -6.63 -13.87 -38.99
N ASP A 330 -5.34 -13.92 -38.68
CA ASP A 330 -4.61 -12.94 -37.86
C ASP A 330 -5.36 -12.49 -36.58
N ASP A 331 -6.12 -13.38 -35.96
CA ASP A 331 -6.97 -13.08 -34.79
C ASP A 331 -6.55 -13.90 -33.56
N LEU A 332 -6.67 -13.31 -32.37
CA LEU A 332 -6.49 -14.04 -31.12
C LEU A 332 -7.81 -14.75 -30.77
N MET A 333 -7.85 -16.07 -31.00
CA MET A 333 -9.04 -16.86 -30.66
C MET A 333 -9.24 -16.85 -29.15
N GLN A 334 -10.45 -16.47 -28.74
CA GLN A 334 -10.82 -16.41 -27.34
C GLN A 334 -10.77 -17.81 -26.69
N GLY A 335 -10.15 -17.89 -25.52
CA GLY A 335 -10.28 -19.04 -24.62
C GLY A 335 -11.42 -18.85 -23.62
N GLU A 336 -12.00 -19.93 -23.11
CA GLU A 336 -13.09 -19.88 -22.10
C GLU A 336 -12.71 -19.08 -20.83
N LEU A 337 -11.40 -18.94 -20.57
CA LEU A 337 -10.86 -18.23 -19.41
C LEU A 337 -10.21 -16.88 -19.77
N GLN A 338 -10.41 -16.37 -21.00
CA GLN A 338 -10.11 -14.97 -21.29
C GLN A 338 -11.16 -14.07 -20.63
N LEU A 339 -10.90 -13.67 -19.38
CA LEU A 339 -11.82 -12.90 -18.55
C LEU A 339 -11.15 -11.60 -18.07
N SER A 340 -11.96 -10.63 -17.69
CA SER A 340 -11.47 -9.40 -17.06
C SER A 340 -11.14 -9.61 -15.57
N ASN A 341 -10.19 -8.84 -15.04
CA ASN A 341 -9.81 -8.88 -13.62
C ASN A 341 -11.01 -8.58 -12.69
N GLY A 342 -11.01 -9.14 -11.48
CA GLY A 342 -12.12 -9.08 -10.53
C GLY A 342 -13.28 -10.02 -10.85
N THR A 343 -13.13 -10.94 -11.80
CA THR A 343 -14.13 -11.98 -12.10
C THR A 343 -14.07 -13.09 -11.07
N VAL A 344 -15.23 -13.53 -10.56
CA VAL A 344 -15.32 -14.77 -9.80
C VAL A 344 -15.44 -15.95 -10.76
N LEU A 345 -14.42 -16.81 -10.79
CA LEU A 345 -14.42 -18.03 -11.58
C LEU A 345 -14.91 -19.19 -10.72
N ILE A 346 -16.08 -19.73 -11.04
CA ILE A 346 -16.62 -20.93 -10.39
C ILE A 346 -16.28 -22.15 -11.24
N ILE A 347 -15.47 -23.06 -10.70
CA ILE A 347 -15.16 -24.35 -11.30
C ILE A 347 -16.09 -25.38 -10.66
N ASP A 348 -17.05 -25.87 -11.43
CA ASP A 348 -18.00 -26.86 -10.95
C ASP A 348 -17.54 -28.28 -11.37
N GLU A 349 -16.96 -29.01 -10.43
CA GLU A 349 -16.53 -30.41 -10.57
C GLU A 349 -17.66 -31.41 -10.30
N THR A 350 -18.84 -30.97 -9.87
CA THR A 350 -19.91 -31.89 -9.46
C THR A 350 -20.40 -32.79 -10.60
N GLN A 351 -20.24 -32.34 -11.84
CA GLN A 351 -20.58 -33.07 -13.06
C GLN A 351 -19.45 -33.96 -13.60
N LEU A 352 -18.27 -33.99 -12.96
CA LEU A 352 -17.21 -34.91 -13.35
C LEU A 352 -17.50 -36.35 -12.90
N PRO A 353 -17.16 -37.36 -13.72
CA PRO A 353 -17.38 -38.75 -13.37
C PRO A 353 -16.47 -39.20 -12.22
N THR A 354 -17.00 -40.01 -11.30
CA THR A 354 -16.31 -40.50 -10.09
C THR A 354 -15.26 -41.62 -10.34
N GLY A 355 -14.68 -41.72 -11.55
CA GLY A 355 -13.75 -42.79 -11.96
C GLY A 355 -12.50 -42.26 -12.69
N SER A 356 -11.61 -43.15 -13.16
CA SER A 356 -10.43 -42.73 -13.96
C SER A 356 -10.86 -42.05 -15.26
N PHE A 357 -10.48 -40.78 -15.44
CA PHE A 357 -10.75 -39.99 -16.63
C PHE A 357 -9.45 -39.85 -17.43
N PRO A 358 -9.43 -40.11 -18.75
CA PRO A 358 -8.23 -39.99 -19.55
C PRO A 358 -7.78 -38.52 -19.63
N VAL A 359 -6.56 -38.26 -19.19
CA VAL A 359 -5.92 -36.94 -19.27
C VAL A 359 -4.88 -37.02 -20.37
N SER A 360 -5.21 -36.52 -21.56
CA SER A 360 -4.30 -36.45 -22.70
C SER A 360 -4.73 -35.37 -23.69
N GLY A 361 -3.76 -34.74 -24.35
CA GLY A 361 -4.02 -33.74 -25.40
C GLY A 361 -4.70 -32.48 -24.84
N LEU A 362 -5.80 -32.04 -25.46
CA LEU A 362 -6.47 -30.79 -25.06
C LEU A 362 -7.00 -30.82 -23.61
N VAL A 363 -7.37 -31.99 -23.11
CA VAL A 363 -7.81 -32.16 -21.71
C VAL A 363 -6.67 -31.83 -20.75
N GLU A 364 -5.47 -32.33 -21.04
CA GLU A 364 -4.27 -32.08 -20.23
C GLU A 364 -3.86 -30.60 -20.30
N GLU A 365 -3.90 -30.00 -21.50
CA GLU A 365 -3.67 -28.56 -21.68
C GLU A 365 -4.64 -27.72 -20.84
N ASN A 366 -5.94 -28.03 -20.89
CA ASN A 366 -6.97 -27.29 -20.16
C ASN A 366 -6.84 -27.44 -18.64
N LEU A 367 -6.55 -28.65 -18.15
CA LEU A 367 -6.32 -28.88 -16.73
C LEU A 367 -5.06 -28.15 -16.25
N LYS A 368 -4.00 -28.10 -17.08
CA LYS A 368 -2.79 -27.36 -16.76
C LYS A 368 -3.03 -25.86 -16.68
N VAL A 369 -3.84 -25.29 -17.58
CA VAL A 369 -4.24 -23.88 -17.51
C VAL A 369 -4.98 -23.57 -16.22
N LEU A 370 -5.87 -24.45 -15.76
CA LEU A 370 -6.56 -24.27 -14.48
C LEU A 370 -5.62 -24.40 -13.28
N GLU A 371 -4.66 -25.32 -13.33
CA GLU A 371 -3.64 -25.47 -12.27
C GLU A 371 -2.77 -24.20 -12.17
N ASP A 372 -2.23 -23.72 -13.29
CA ASP A 372 -1.40 -22.50 -13.35
C ASP A 372 -2.21 -21.27 -12.87
N LEU A 373 -3.51 -21.21 -13.16
CA LEU A 373 -4.39 -20.14 -12.70
C LEU A 373 -4.68 -20.23 -11.19
N ILE A 374 -4.81 -21.43 -10.62
CA ILE A 374 -5.10 -21.63 -9.19
C ILE A 374 -3.84 -21.52 -8.33
N VAL A 375 -2.66 -21.85 -8.88
CA VAL A 375 -1.40 -21.86 -8.14
C VAL A 375 -0.59 -20.58 -8.40
N ASP A 376 -0.34 -20.27 -9.68
CA ASP A 376 0.52 -19.15 -10.08
C ASP A 376 -0.28 -17.87 -10.34
N HIS A 377 -1.62 -17.97 -10.39
CA HIS A 377 -2.53 -16.87 -10.64
C HIS A 377 -2.18 -16.12 -11.94
N ARG A 378 -1.85 -16.91 -12.97
CA ARG A 378 -1.42 -16.51 -14.30
C ARG A 378 -2.10 -17.34 -15.37
N MET A 379 -2.16 -16.79 -16.58
CA MET A 379 -2.68 -17.47 -17.77
C MET A 379 -1.68 -17.42 -18.90
N GLN A 380 -1.39 -18.57 -19.51
CA GLN A 380 -0.46 -18.67 -20.64
C GLN A 380 -1.19 -18.41 -21.95
N TYR A 381 -0.95 -17.25 -22.57
CA TYR A 381 -1.50 -16.92 -23.89
C TYR A 381 -0.62 -17.55 -24.97
N ASP A 382 -1.21 -18.40 -25.81
CA ASP A 382 -0.48 -19.16 -26.83
C ASP A 382 -0.44 -18.39 -28.16
N TYR A 383 0.70 -17.77 -28.47
CA TYR A 383 0.94 -17.15 -29.77
C TYR A 383 1.60 -18.14 -30.74
N GLY A 384 1.41 -19.45 -30.58
CA GLY A 384 1.90 -20.48 -31.50
C GLY A 384 3.40 -20.78 -31.37
N PHE A 385 4.27 -19.79 -31.52
CA PHE A 385 5.73 -19.95 -31.40
C PHE A 385 6.26 -19.72 -29.98
N TYR A 386 5.53 -18.94 -29.18
CA TYR A 386 5.86 -18.63 -27.80
C TYR A 386 4.58 -18.47 -26.99
N LYS A 387 4.69 -18.68 -25.67
CA LYS A 387 3.60 -18.44 -24.73
C LYS A 387 3.95 -17.21 -23.88
N ILE A 388 2.98 -16.33 -23.69
CA ILE A 388 3.13 -15.16 -22.82
C ILE A 388 2.34 -15.43 -21.52
N PRO A 389 2.98 -15.45 -20.34
CA PRO A 389 2.28 -15.50 -19.07
C PRO A 389 1.65 -14.13 -18.78
N MET A 390 0.32 -14.10 -18.68
CA MET A 390 -0.46 -12.92 -18.29
C MET A 390 -0.90 -13.05 -16.82
N ASP A 391 -0.61 -12.04 -16.00
CA ASP A 391 -1.13 -11.98 -14.64
C ASP A 391 -2.65 -11.72 -14.66
N VAL A 392 -3.43 -12.54 -13.95
CA VAL A 392 -4.91 -12.45 -13.89
C VAL A 392 -5.39 -12.31 -12.46
N ASP A 393 -6.40 -11.48 -12.18
CA ASP A 393 -7.01 -11.37 -10.85
C ASP A 393 -8.41 -12.02 -10.80
N TYR A 394 -8.46 -13.35 -10.70
CA TYR A 394 -9.72 -14.10 -10.65
C TYR A 394 -9.92 -14.71 -9.27
N ASN A 395 -11.05 -14.47 -8.62
CA ASN A 395 -11.39 -15.19 -7.39
C ASN A 395 -11.90 -16.58 -7.75
N VAL A 396 -11.15 -17.64 -7.41
CA VAL A 396 -11.50 -19.01 -7.81
C VAL A 396 -12.29 -19.73 -6.72
N LEU A 397 -13.51 -20.15 -7.06
CA LEU A 397 -14.35 -21.02 -6.24
C LEU A 397 -14.49 -22.39 -6.91
N ILE A 398 -14.17 -23.46 -6.19
CA ILE A 398 -14.35 -24.84 -6.67
C ILE A 398 -15.53 -25.46 -5.95
N LEU A 399 -16.49 -25.99 -6.71
CA LEU A 399 -17.63 -26.75 -6.17
C LEU A 399 -17.43 -28.22 -6.49
N SER A 400 -17.45 -29.07 -5.47
CA SER A 400 -17.07 -30.47 -5.64
C SER A 400 -17.85 -31.42 -4.73
N LYS A 401 -18.18 -32.62 -5.25
CA LYS A 401 -18.88 -33.69 -4.51
C LYS A 401 -18.06 -34.22 -3.33
N LYS A 402 -16.74 -34.21 -3.49
CA LYS A 402 -15.72 -34.54 -2.49
C LYS A 402 -14.62 -33.50 -2.61
N GLU A 403 -13.57 -33.60 -1.80
CA GLU A 403 -12.37 -32.78 -2.02
C GLU A 403 -11.93 -32.79 -3.50
N SER A 404 -11.56 -31.62 -4.02
CA SER A 404 -11.22 -31.44 -5.43
C SER A 404 -10.13 -32.42 -5.79
N ARG A 405 -10.34 -33.12 -6.91
CA ARG A 405 -9.41 -34.17 -7.35
C ARG A 405 -8.20 -33.60 -8.06
N PHE A 406 -8.41 -32.51 -8.79
CA PHE A 406 -7.41 -31.95 -9.71
C PHE A 406 -6.65 -30.80 -9.08
N PHE A 407 -7.28 -30.05 -8.17
CA PHE A 407 -6.74 -28.79 -7.70
C PHE A 407 -6.61 -28.79 -6.18
N LYS A 408 -5.41 -28.50 -5.70
CA LYS A 408 -5.17 -28.28 -4.28
C LYS A 408 -5.52 -26.83 -3.95
N THR A 409 -6.46 -26.63 -3.03
CA THR A 409 -6.76 -25.30 -2.49
C THR A 409 -6.32 -25.20 -1.03
N PRO A 410 -5.77 -24.05 -0.61
CA PRO A 410 -5.40 -23.79 0.77
C PRO A 410 -6.64 -23.74 1.69
N PHE A 411 -7.75 -23.21 1.18
CA PHE A 411 -9.00 -23.05 1.94
C PHE A 411 -10.08 -24.03 1.47
N ARG A 412 -10.83 -24.58 2.44
CA ARG A 412 -11.91 -25.55 2.20
C ARG A 412 -13.07 -25.37 3.16
N ILE A 413 -14.29 -25.45 2.63
CA ILE A 413 -15.53 -25.54 3.41
C ILE A 413 -16.15 -26.92 3.18
N PRO A 414 -16.31 -27.76 4.22
CA PRO A 414 -17.10 -28.99 4.14
C PRO A 414 -18.59 -28.68 4.31
N LEU A 415 -19.42 -29.07 3.34
CA LEU A 415 -20.88 -28.94 3.40
C LEU A 415 -21.47 -30.19 4.06
N GLU A 416 -22.12 -30.06 5.22
CA GLU A 416 -22.63 -31.21 5.98
C GLU A 416 -24.12 -31.54 5.71
N ALA A 417 -24.94 -30.59 5.26
CA ALA A 417 -26.28 -30.80 4.69
C ALA A 417 -26.76 -29.52 3.98
N SER A 418 -27.47 -29.66 2.86
CA SER A 418 -27.96 -28.53 2.06
C SER A 418 -29.05 -27.74 2.80
N GLY A 419 -28.74 -26.49 3.16
CA GLY A 419 -29.73 -25.50 3.59
C GLY A 419 -30.41 -24.84 2.38
N SER A 420 -31.60 -24.27 2.59
CA SER A 420 -32.29 -23.45 1.58
C SER A 420 -31.51 -22.17 1.28
N ILE A 421 -31.61 -21.65 0.04
CA ILE A 421 -30.98 -20.37 -0.36
C ILE A 421 -31.40 -19.26 0.62
N PRO A 422 -30.44 -18.54 1.24
CA PRO A 422 -30.78 -17.42 2.10
C PRO A 422 -31.39 -16.27 1.31
N SER A 423 -32.46 -15.68 1.84
CA SER A 423 -33.00 -14.43 1.33
C SER A 423 -32.12 -13.28 1.81
N PHE A 424 -31.40 -12.64 0.88
CA PHE A 424 -30.55 -11.49 1.19
C PHE A 424 -31.39 -10.21 1.32
N GLY A 425 -31.64 -9.75 2.54
CA GLY A 425 -32.21 -8.41 2.76
C GLY A 425 -31.21 -7.31 2.36
N ASN A 426 -31.67 -6.14 1.90
CA ASN A 426 -30.80 -5.00 1.58
C ASN A 426 -29.63 -5.33 0.62
N ILE A 427 -29.89 -6.11 -0.43
CA ILE A 427 -28.83 -6.67 -1.30
C ILE A 427 -27.94 -5.60 -1.96
N GLU A 428 -28.48 -4.43 -2.28
CA GLU A 428 -27.69 -3.31 -2.82
C GLU A 428 -26.63 -2.80 -1.83
N HIS A 429 -26.98 -2.64 -0.55
CA HIS A 429 -26.03 -2.25 0.50
C HIS A 429 -24.93 -3.31 0.68
N LYS A 430 -25.29 -4.60 0.56
CA LYS A 430 -24.34 -5.71 0.65
C LYS A 430 -23.39 -5.77 -0.56
N ARG A 431 -23.90 -5.55 -1.78
CA ARG A 431 -23.06 -5.41 -2.99
C ARG A 431 -22.06 -4.27 -2.84
N ARG A 432 -22.52 -3.09 -2.39
CA ARG A 432 -21.65 -1.93 -2.12
C ARG A 432 -20.61 -2.24 -1.05
N PHE A 433 -21.01 -2.89 0.05
CA PHE A 433 -20.09 -3.30 1.11
C PHE A 433 -18.99 -4.23 0.59
N ILE A 434 -19.34 -5.26 -0.21
CA ILE A 434 -18.35 -6.18 -0.79
C ILE A 434 -17.40 -5.41 -1.71
N GLN A 435 -17.92 -4.53 -2.58
CA GLN A 435 -17.09 -3.73 -3.50
C GLN A 435 -16.16 -2.76 -2.75
N GLN A 436 -16.65 -2.04 -1.75
CA GLN A 436 -15.84 -1.16 -0.91
C GLN A 436 -14.78 -1.91 -0.11
N SER A 437 -15.13 -3.10 0.39
CA SER A 437 -14.17 -3.97 1.08
C SER A 437 -13.05 -4.39 0.14
N ARG A 438 -13.39 -4.82 -1.09
CA ARG A 438 -12.40 -5.18 -2.13
C ARG A 438 -11.47 -4.01 -2.47
N MET A 439 -11.97 -2.77 -2.55
CA MET A 439 -11.12 -1.57 -2.72
C MET A 439 -10.21 -1.32 -1.52
N SER A 440 -10.71 -1.55 -0.31
CA SER A 440 -9.98 -1.21 0.91
C SER A 440 -8.83 -2.18 1.17
N VAL A 441 -8.96 -3.46 0.77
CA VAL A 441 -7.93 -4.50 0.94
C VAL A 441 -6.58 -4.09 0.33
N SER A 442 -6.56 -3.34 -0.78
CA SER A 442 -5.32 -2.90 -1.42
C SER A 442 -4.53 -1.87 -0.62
N SER A 443 -5.16 -1.22 0.36
CA SER A 443 -4.57 -0.18 1.22
C SER A 443 -4.17 -0.69 2.62
N ILE A 444 -4.31 -2.00 2.87
CA ILE A 444 -4.13 -2.56 4.21
C ILE A 444 -2.72 -3.10 4.40
N SER A 445 -1.94 -2.35 5.18
CA SER A 445 -0.78 -2.87 5.88
C SER A 445 -1.24 -3.60 7.15
N LEU A 446 -0.63 -4.77 7.41
CA LEU A 446 -0.73 -5.38 8.73
C LEU A 446 0.14 -4.53 9.66
N SER A 447 -0.41 -4.00 10.74
CA SER A 447 0.40 -3.29 11.74
C SER A 447 1.44 -4.25 12.34
N ASP A 448 2.54 -3.71 12.83
CA ASP A 448 3.59 -4.50 13.50
C ASP A 448 3.02 -5.34 14.66
N GLU A 449 1.99 -4.83 15.34
CA GLU A 449 1.29 -5.55 16.40
C GLU A 449 0.51 -6.78 15.87
N VAL A 450 -0.21 -6.64 14.75
CA VAL A 450 -0.95 -7.75 14.13
C VAL A 450 0.04 -8.76 13.53
N SER A 451 1.10 -8.28 12.88
CA SER A 451 2.17 -9.12 12.34
C SER A 451 2.87 -9.91 13.43
N LYS A 452 3.18 -9.29 14.57
CA LYS A 452 3.76 -9.96 15.75
C LYS A 452 2.81 -10.99 16.34
N LYS A 453 1.51 -10.70 16.45
CA LYS A 453 0.51 -11.67 16.92
C LYS A 453 0.37 -12.88 16.00
N ILE A 454 0.41 -12.67 14.68
CA ILE A 454 0.41 -13.74 13.69
C ILE A 454 1.67 -14.58 13.84
N GLN A 455 2.83 -13.94 13.98
CA GLN A 455 4.12 -14.59 14.19
C GLN A 455 4.13 -15.42 15.48
N ASP A 456 3.72 -14.85 16.62
CA ASP A 456 3.68 -15.53 17.91
C ASP A 456 2.70 -16.72 17.87
N SER A 457 1.53 -16.54 17.25
CA SER A 457 0.55 -17.62 17.06
C SER A 457 1.09 -18.74 16.18
N PHE A 458 1.78 -18.39 15.09
CA PHE A 458 2.40 -19.33 14.17
C PHE A 458 3.55 -20.10 14.83
N VAL A 459 4.40 -19.42 15.60
CA VAL A 459 5.51 -20.03 16.36
C VAL A 459 4.96 -21.00 17.42
N ASN A 460 3.94 -20.59 18.16
CA ASN A 460 3.28 -21.45 19.14
C ASN A 460 2.69 -22.70 18.47
N MET A 461 2.03 -22.53 17.32
CA MET A 461 1.46 -23.64 16.55
C MET A 461 2.54 -24.56 15.98
N CYS A 462 3.67 -24.01 15.51
CA CYS A 462 4.78 -24.76 14.91
C CYS A 462 5.39 -25.85 15.80
N SER A 463 5.25 -25.73 17.12
CA SER A 463 5.68 -26.74 18.10
C SER A 463 4.79 -28.00 18.10
N THR A 464 3.56 -27.87 17.59
CA THR A 464 2.53 -28.92 17.58
C THR A 464 2.24 -29.52 16.20
N LEU A 465 2.79 -28.92 15.13
CA LEU A 465 2.57 -29.34 13.74
C LEU A 465 3.49 -30.51 13.34
N ASP A 466 2.94 -31.46 12.56
CA ASP A 466 3.71 -32.58 11.97
C ASP A 466 4.82 -32.04 11.04
N ALA A 467 5.96 -32.73 11.00
CA ALA A 467 7.11 -32.44 10.15
C ALA A 467 6.80 -32.42 8.64
N LYS A 468 5.69 -33.06 8.22
CA LYS A 468 5.21 -33.04 6.83
C LYS A 468 4.39 -31.80 6.46
N THR A 469 4.08 -30.95 7.44
CA THR A 469 3.28 -29.73 7.22
C THR A 469 4.13 -28.66 6.54
N ASP A 470 3.61 -28.10 5.46
CA ASP A 470 4.21 -26.92 4.83
C ASP A 470 3.93 -25.68 5.69
N LYS A 471 4.88 -25.39 6.58
CA LYS A 471 4.78 -24.27 7.53
C LYS A 471 4.77 -22.91 6.81
N ALA A 472 5.47 -22.79 5.68
CA ALA A 472 5.51 -21.54 4.93
C ALA A 472 4.16 -21.25 4.25
N ALA A 473 3.55 -22.28 3.65
CA ALA A 473 2.20 -22.17 3.10
C ALA A 473 1.17 -21.79 4.18
N LEU A 474 1.25 -22.41 5.37
CA LEU A 474 0.36 -22.11 6.50
C LEU A 474 0.49 -20.66 6.99
N LEU A 475 1.71 -20.14 7.12
CA LEU A 475 1.93 -18.74 7.50
C LEU A 475 1.34 -17.78 6.45
N ASN A 476 1.53 -18.08 5.17
CA ASN A 476 0.95 -17.29 4.08
C ASN A 476 -0.59 -17.29 4.14
N GLU A 477 -1.21 -18.43 4.39
CA GLU A 477 -2.68 -18.55 4.60
C GLU A 477 -3.16 -17.66 5.75
N MET A 478 -2.45 -17.66 6.90
CA MET A 478 -2.77 -16.82 8.05
C MET A 478 -2.69 -15.33 7.72
N LEU A 479 -1.67 -14.92 6.96
CA LEU A 479 -1.48 -13.53 6.53
C LEU A 479 -2.58 -13.09 5.55
N ILE A 480 -2.99 -13.96 4.63
CA ILE A 480 -4.09 -13.70 3.68
C ILE A 480 -5.40 -13.47 4.42
N MET A 481 -5.77 -14.37 5.32
CA MET A 481 -7.01 -14.25 6.11
C MET A 481 -7.02 -13.00 6.98
N SER A 482 -5.87 -12.63 7.55
CA SER A 482 -5.74 -11.44 8.38
C SER A 482 -6.02 -10.15 7.59
N ARG A 483 -5.46 -10.03 6.38
CA ARG A 483 -5.71 -8.88 5.50
C ARG A 483 -7.15 -8.82 4.99
N ALA A 484 -7.73 -9.97 4.62
CA ALA A 484 -9.12 -10.05 4.16
C ALA A 484 -10.11 -9.63 5.26
N CYS A 485 -9.90 -10.09 6.50
CA CYS A 485 -10.70 -9.67 7.65
C CYS A 485 -10.58 -8.16 7.90
N LEU A 486 -9.37 -7.61 7.89
CA LEU A 486 -9.10 -6.17 8.04
C LEU A 486 -9.85 -5.33 7.00
N GLY A 487 -9.83 -5.73 5.72
CA GLY A 487 -10.46 -4.99 4.62
C GLY A 487 -11.96 -4.92 4.66
N SER A 488 -12.59 -5.92 5.26
CA SER A 488 -14.03 -5.95 5.46
C SER A 488 -14.51 -5.19 6.70
N SER A 489 -13.59 -4.71 7.55
CA SER A 489 -13.91 -4.12 8.86
C SER A 489 -13.84 -2.59 8.91
N LEU A 490 -13.59 -1.92 7.77
CA LEU A 490 -13.44 -0.46 7.61
C LEU A 490 -12.91 0.24 8.88
N ARG A 491 -11.58 0.13 9.06
CA ARG A 491 -10.74 0.83 10.06
C ARG A 491 -11.39 0.97 11.45
N GLN A 492 -11.28 -0.04 12.33
CA GLN A 492 -10.88 0.19 13.74
C GLN A 492 -10.75 -1.03 14.67
N MET A 493 -11.12 -2.28 14.34
CA MET A 493 -10.95 -3.39 15.31
C MET A 493 -10.59 -4.74 14.68
N ALA A 494 -9.32 -4.92 14.32
CA ALA A 494 -8.82 -6.22 13.83
C ALA A 494 -8.31 -7.16 14.93
N VAL A 495 -8.11 -6.66 16.16
CA VAL A 495 -7.52 -7.45 17.24
C VAL A 495 -8.53 -8.43 17.87
N GLN A 496 -9.84 -8.16 17.81
CA GLN A 496 -10.87 -9.03 18.39
C GLN A 496 -11.22 -10.26 17.54
N ALA A 497 -11.11 -10.19 16.21
CA ALA A 497 -11.51 -11.29 15.31
C ALA A 497 -10.40 -12.34 15.12
N LEU A 498 -9.13 -11.94 15.25
CA LEU A 498 -7.97 -12.79 14.96
C LEU A 498 -7.59 -13.77 16.08
N SER A 499 -8.02 -13.57 17.33
CA SER A 499 -7.74 -14.51 18.42
C SER A 499 -8.78 -15.62 18.61
N LEU A 500 -9.99 -15.46 18.08
CA LEU A 500 -11.11 -16.38 18.34
C LEU A 500 -11.34 -17.42 17.21
N ASN A 501 -11.02 -17.12 15.94
CA ASN A 501 -11.47 -17.96 14.80
C ASN A 501 -10.36 -18.65 13.99
N THR A 502 -9.16 -18.07 13.83
CA THR A 502 -8.13 -18.63 12.92
C THR A 502 -7.32 -19.76 13.55
N GLY A 503 -7.04 -19.67 14.86
CA GLY A 503 -6.27 -20.67 15.60
C GLY A 503 -7.01 -22.00 15.80
N SER A 504 -8.31 -21.98 16.08
CA SER A 504 -9.09 -23.21 16.33
C SER A 504 -9.43 -23.96 15.03
N MET A 505 -9.77 -23.26 13.95
CA MET A 505 -10.08 -23.86 12.65
C MET A 505 -8.87 -24.55 12.01
N LEU A 506 -7.67 -23.96 12.09
CA LEU A 506 -6.45 -24.53 11.51
C LEU A 506 -5.88 -25.68 12.36
N TYR A 507 -6.11 -25.65 13.68
CA TYR A 507 -5.72 -26.75 14.58
C TYR A 507 -6.54 -28.04 14.33
N GLU A 508 -7.84 -27.92 14.01
CA GLU A 508 -8.68 -29.08 13.66
C GLU A 508 -8.31 -29.72 12.31
N ARG A 509 -7.72 -28.96 11.37
CA ARG A 509 -7.29 -29.44 10.03
C ARG A 509 -6.20 -30.51 10.08
N HIS A 510 -5.29 -30.45 11.05
CA HIS A 510 -4.14 -31.37 11.12
C HIS A 510 -4.45 -32.70 11.84
N ARG A 511 -5.66 -32.89 12.35
CA ARG A 511 -6.08 -34.11 13.06
C ARG A 511 -7.23 -34.80 12.30
N GLN A 512 -6.92 -35.66 11.34
CA GLN A 512 -7.94 -36.42 10.60
C GLN A 512 -8.79 -37.33 11.53
N ILE A 513 -10.07 -36.97 11.74
CA ILE A 513 -11.32 -37.79 11.88
C ILE A 513 -11.21 -39.12 12.69
N ARG A 514 -11.73 -39.31 13.93
CA ARG A 514 -13.14 -39.42 14.44
C ARG A 514 -13.10 -39.95 15.91
N PRO A 515 -14.22 -40.09 16.65
CA PRO A 515 -15.24 -39.10 17.07
C PRO A 515 -15.08 -38.73 18.56
N LEU A 516 -15.55 -37.56 19.00
CA LEU A 516 -16.09 -37.38 20.36
C LEU A 516 -16.87 -36.06 20.44
N CYS A 517 -18.18 -36.17 20.20
CA CYS A 517 -19.14 -35.37 20.95
C CYS A 517 -18.99 -35.73 22.43
N ARG A 518 -18.57 -34.79 23.29
CA ARG A 518 -18.97 -34.54 24.69
C ARG A 518 -17.84 -33.91 25.51
N PHE A 519 -18.28 -33.19 26.56
CA PHE A 519 -17.54 -32.47 27.60
C PHE A 519 -17.16 -31.05 27.17
N GLY A 520 -17.74 -29.96 27.70
CA GLY A 520 -18.39 -29.81 29.01
C GLY A 520 -17.33 -29.60 30.08
N ASP A 521 -16.83 -28.37 30.21
CA ASP A 521 -16.52 -27.70 31.49
C ASP A 521 -16.31 -26.20 31.24
N LEU A 522 -16.91 -25.40 32.12
CA LEU A 522 -17.27 -23.98 31.93
C LEU A 522 -16.27 -23.01 32.58
N ASN A 523 -15.01 -23.42 32.79
CA ASN A 523 -14.06 -22.65 33.63
C ASN A 523 -12.83 -22.07 32.91
N ASP A 524 -12.64 -22.27 31.60
CA ASP A 524 -11.49 -21.69 30.87
C ASP A 524 -11.80 -20.37 30.13
N PHE A 525 -13.04 -19.87 30.22
CA PHE A 525 -13.43 -18.60 29.58
C PHE A 525 -13.08 -17.33 30.40
N PHE A 526 -12.81 -17.47 31.71
CA PHE A 526 -12.63 -16.33 32.61
C PHE A 526 -11.20 -15.75 32.61
N PHE A 527 -10.18 -16.58 32.40
CA PHE A 527 -8.78 -16.16 32.48
C PHE A 527 -8.26 -15.42 31.23
N VAL A 528 -8.84 -15.70 30.05
CA VAL A 528 -8.46 -15.04 28.78
C VAL A 528 -9.14 -13.67 28.62
N TYR A 529 -10.30 -13.47 29.26
CA TYR A 529 -11.04 -12.21 29.23
C TYR A 529 -10.35 -11.09 30.04
N LEU A 530 -9.60 -11.46 31.10
CA LEU A 530 -8.94 -10.53 32.02
C LEU A 530 -7.61 -9.97 31.48
N PHE A 531 -6.88 -10.75 30.66
CA PHE A 531 -5.58 -10.33 30.13
C PHE A 531 -5.66 -9.45 28.87
N VAL A 532 -6.80 -9.46 28.16
CA VAL A 532 -6.99 -8.72 26.88
C VAL A 532 -7.40 -7.25 27.10
N ARG A 533 -7.73 -6.82 28.32
CA ARG A 533 -8.07 -5.41 28.61
C ARG A 533 -6.86 -4.51 28.93
N LEU A 534 -5.65 -5.05 28.92
CA LEU A 534 -4.48 -4.36 29.46
C LEU A 534 -3.59 -3.56 28.51
N LEU A 535 -3.90 -3.43 27.22
CA LEU A 535 -3.09 -2.61 26.31
C LEU A 535 -3.93 -2.12 25.11
N ILE A 536 -4.63 -1.00 25.27
CA ILE A 536 -5.12 -0.18 24.14
C ILE A 536 -3.99 0.83 23.85
N PRO A 537 -3.31 0.79 22.68
CA PRO A 537 -2.50 1.92 22.26
C PRO A 537 -3.44 3.06 21.87
N ASN A 538 -3.12 4.25 22.36
CA ASN A 538 -3.87 5.47 22.11
C ASN A 538 -4.13 5.69 20.61
N ALA A 539 -5.36 6.10 20.26
CA ALA A 539 -5.66 6.55 18.91
C ALA A 539 -4.73 7.72 18.53
N LEU A 540 -4.01 7.56 17.41
CA LEU A 540 -3.15 8.59 16.84
C LEU A 540 -4.02 9.60 16.09
N THR A 541 -3.97 10.86 16.49
CA THR A 541 -4.73 11.98 15.91
C THR A 541 -3.79 13.11 15.49
N CYS A 542 -4.17 13.89 14.49
CA CYS A 542 -3.40 15.07 14.11
C CYS A 542 -3.40 16.13 15.20
N PRO A 543 -2.28 16.86 15.41
CA PRO A 543 -2.28 18.02 16.30
C PRO A 543 -3.39 19.02 15.93
N PRO A 544 -3.95 19.77 16.90
CA PRO A 544 -4.94 20.79 16.60
C PRO A 544 -4.45 21.74 15.51
N THR A 545 -5.32 22.08 14.54
CA THR A 545 -5.05 22.90 13.34
C THR A 545 -4.29 22.23 12.19
N TYR A 546 -3.87 20.97 12.34
CA TYR A 546 -3.31 20.17 11.25
C TYR A 546 -4.40 19.27 10.63
N SER A 547 -4.40 19.17 9.31
CA SER A 547 -5.33 18.34 8.53
C SER A 547 -4.75 16.96 8.28
N ASP A 548 -5.61 15.94 8.32
CA ASP A 548 -5.21 14.54 8.16
C ASP A 548 -4.78 14.23 6.71
N GLY A 549 -3.57 13.69 6.56
CA GLY A 549 -3.05 13.14 5.30
C GLY A 549 -3.18 11.61 5.24
N ASN A 550 -2.91 11.01 4.08
CA ASN A 550 -3.14 9.57 3.86
C ASN A 550 -2.08 8.64 4.52
N ASP A 551 -0.98 9.16 5.07
CA ASP A 551 0.25 8.40 5.39
C ASP A 551 0.80 8.66 6.80
N ASP A 552 -0.03 8.64 7.85
CA ASP A 552 0.36 8.94 9.26
C ASP A 552 1.04 10.31 9.51
N ILE A 553 0.99 11.17 8.49
CA ILE A 553 1.49 12.53 8.44
C ILE A 553 0.31 13.48 8.33
N CYS A 554 0.35 14.56 9.09
CA CYS A 554 -0.61 15.64 9.07
C CYS A 554 0.01 16.87 8.46
N TYR A 555 -0.78 17.65 7.72
CA TYR A 555 -0.31 18.82 6.99
C TYR A 555 -1.01 20.10 7.43
N LYS A 556 -0.30 21.22 7.33
CA LYS A 556 -0.84 22.55 7.57
C LYS A 556 -0.18 23.56 6.66
N VAL A 557 -0.98 24.48 6.11
CA VAL A 557 -0.47 25.62 5.35
C VAL A 557 -0.52 26.88 6.22
N TYR A 558 0.61 27.57 6.27
CA TYR A 558 0.79 28.88 6.87
C TYR A 558 0.77 29.93 5.77
N SER A 559 -0.13 30.90 5.85
CA SER A 559 -0.23 32.01 4.89
C SER A 559 0.69 33.19 5.23
N ASN A 560 1.32 33.16 6.40
CA ASN A 560 2.29 34.15 6.87
C ASN A 560 3.54 34.16 5.98
N HIS A 561 3.87 35.33 5.44
CA HIS A 561 5.04 35.55 4.61
C HIS A 561 6.32 35.34 5.42
N SER A 562 7.14 34.37 5.03
CA SER A 562 8.40 34.02 5.69
C SER A 562 9.46 33.57 4.67
N SER A 563 10.74 33.73 5.02
CA SER A 563 11.85 33.13 4.26
C SER A 563 11.78 31.61 4.35
N TYR A 564 12.49 30.90 3.47
CA TYR A 564 12.54 29.43 3.52
C TYR A 564 13.08 28.93 4.88
N PHE A 565 14.13 29.58 5.39
CA PHE A 565 14.78 29.17 6.63
C PHE A 565 13.89 29.44 7.86
N ASP A 566 13.19 30.57 7.89
CA ASP A 566 12.23 30.87 8.96
C ASP A 566 11.04 29.91 8.94
N ALA A 567 10.55 29.57 7.74
CA ALA A 567 9.49 28.58 7.54
C ALA A 567 9.90 27.19 8.04
N SER A 568 11.15 26.77 7.75
CA SER A 568 11.72 25.52 8.24
C SER A 568 11.87 25.50 9.77
N VAL A 569 12.25 26.61 10.40
CA VAL A 569 12.27 26.74 11.88
C VAL A 569 10.86 26.61 12.46
N GLN A 570 9.88 27.25 11.83
CA GLN A 570 8.49 27.19 12.30
C GLN A 570 7.91 25.77 12.21
N CYS A 571 8.11 25.05 11.10
CA CYS A 571 7.63 23.67 10.99
C CYS A 571 8.33 22.73 11.99
N ARG A 572 9.61 22.98 12.31
CA ARG A 572 10.33 22.23 13.36
C ARG A 572 9.77 22.53 14.76
N SER A 573 9.38 23.78 15.04
CA SER A 573 8.72 24.14 16.29
C SER A 573 7.39 23.42 16.48
N ASP A 574 6.71 23.04 15.39
CA ASP A 574 5.45 22.29 15.44
C ASP A 574 5.67 20.77 15.60
N GLY A 575 6.92 20.32 15.76
CA GLY A 575 7.29 18.90 15.86
C GLY A 575 7.39 18.20 14.49
N GLY A 576 7.59 18.97 13.42
CA GLY A 576 7.59 18.51 12.04
C GLY A 576 8.69 19.12 11.19
N ARG A 577 8.42 19.25 9.89
CA ARG A 577 9.31 19.87 8.90
C ARG A 577 8.51 20.45 7.73
N LEU A 578 9.17 21.15 6.80
CA LEU A 578 8.51 21.59 5.57
C LEU A 578 7.98 20.37 4.79
N ALA A 579 6.84 20.54 4.13
CA ALA A 579 6.12 19.42 3.54
C ALA A 579 6.87 18.83 2.35
N SER A 580 6.97 17.50 2.34
CA SER A 580 7.52 16.71 1.26
C SER A 580 6.43 16.10 0.39
N ILE A 581 6.68 16.00 -0.92
CA ILE A 581 5.69 15.53 -1.88
C ILE A 581 6.27 14.41 -2.74
N HIS A 582 5.81 13.18 -2.46
CA HIS A 582 6.30 11.96 -3.13
C HIS A 582 5.31 11.34 -4.11
N ASN A 583 4.11 11.91 -4.22
CA ASN A 583 3.07 11.42 -5.13
C ASN A 583 2.07 12.53 -5.49
N ALA A 584 1.27 12.27 -6.52
CA ALA A 584 0.27 13.21 -7.02
C ALA A 584 -0.88 13.50 -6.02
N PHE A 585 -1.18 12.57 -5.11
CA PHE A 585 -2.22 12.78 -4.11
C PHE A 585 -1.81 13.85 -3.10
N THR A 586 -0.61 13.73 -2.52
CA THR A 586 -0.05 14.72 -1.59
C THR A 586 0.13 16.07 -2.27
N ASN A 587 0.52 16.09 -3.56
CA ASN A 587 0.63 17.32 -4.35
C ASN A 587 -0.70 18.07 -4.44
N ASN A 588 -1.76 17.37 -4.86
CA ASN A 588 -3.09 17.96 -5.01
C ASN A 588 -3.70 18.36 -3.66
N PHE A 589 -3.40 17.59 -2.60
CA PHE A 589 -3.86 17.91 -1.25
C PHE A 589 -3.24 19.20 -0.71
N ILE A 590 -1.92 19.36 -0.83
CA ILE A 590 -1.22 20.59 -0.42
C ILE A 590 -1.60 21.77 -1.31
N GLN A 591 -1.76 21.54 -2.62
CA GLN A 591 -2.25 22.57 -3.55
C GLN A 591 -3.60 23.12 -3.09
N LYS A 592 -4.58 22.26 -2.80
CA LYS A 592 -5.89 22.70 -2.34
C LYS A 592 -5.82 23.51 -1.04
N MET A 593 -4.99 23.08 -0.08
CA MET A 593 -4.78 23.84 1.16
C MET A 593 -4.11 25.20 0.91
N ALA A 594 -3.21 25.28 -0.07
CA ALA A 594 -2.58 26.54 -0.47
C ALA A 594 -3.58 27.48 -1.18
N GLU A 595 -4.47 26.94 -2.02
CA GLU A 595 -5.58 27.67 -2.65
C GLU A 595 -6.55 28.22 -1.60
N ASP A 596 -6.97 27.39 -0.65
CA ASP A 596 -7.85 27.79 0.46
C ASP A 596 -7.19 28.88 1.34
N ALA A 597 -5.86 28.84 1.49
CA ALA A 597 -5.08 29.84 2.19
C ALA A 597 -4.76 31.08 1.35
N GLY A 598 -5.00 31.05 0.03
CA GLY A 598 -4.73 32.13 -0.91
C GLY A 598 -3.25 32.54 -0.99
N SER A 599 -2.31 31.62 -0.74
CA SER A 599 -0.87 31.93 -0.68
C SER A 599 -0.03 30.88 -1.42
N LEU A 600 1.04 31.34 -2.08
CA LEU A 600 2.12 30.47 -2.56
C LEU A 600 2.81 29.84 -1.36
N VAL A 601 3.25 28.59 -1.48
CA VAL A 601 3.83 27.86 -0.36
C VAL A 601 5.23 27.33 -0.65
N TRP A 602 6.18 27.59 0.25
CA TRP A 602 7.43 26.84 0.31
C TRP A 602 7.16 25.37 0.57
N LEU A 603 7.89 24.53 -0.15
CA LEU A 603 7.95 23.09 0.05
C LEU A 603 9.30 22.71 0.66
N GLY A 604 9.39 21.55 1.30
CA GLY A 604 10.65 21.05 1.87
C GLY A 604 11.60 20.49 0.82
N LEU A 605 11.72 21.13 -0.36
CA LEU A 605 12.56 20.66 -1.46
C LEU A 605 13.60 21.73 -1.81
N ARG A 606 14.86 21.29 -1.93
CA ARG A 606 15.96 22.14 -2.39
C ARG A 606 16.69 21.55 -3.59
N CYS A 607 16.98 22.35 -4.60
CA CYS A 607 17.67 21.95 -5.82
C CYS A 607 19.00 22.69 -5.95
N ALA A 608 20.11 21.97 -5.90
CA ALA A 608 21.45 22.56 -6.05
C ALA A 608 21.79 22.91 -7.51
N ASP A 609 21.06 22.33 -8.48
CA ASP A 609 21.21 22.61 -9.90
C ASP A 609 19.86 22.46 -10.65
N THR A 610 19.90 22.46 -11.98
CA THR A 610 18.71 22.40 -12.84
C THR A 610 18.16 20.99 -13.06
N ASP A 611 18.81 19.94 -12.54
CA ASP A 611 18.36 18.56 -12.66
C ASP A 611 17.49 18.17 -11.43
N PRO A 612 16.20 17.82 -11.62
CA PRO A 612 15.33 17.34 -10.55
C PRO A 612 15.93 16.18 -9.71
N LYS A 613 16.84 15.39 -10.29
CA LYS A 613 17.54 14.29 -9.61
C LYS A 613 18.50 14.74 -8.52
N ASN A 614 18.95 15.99 -8.59
CA ASN A 614 19.87 16.58 -7.62
C ASN A 614 19.13 17.44 -6.59
N CYS A 615 17.79 17.52 -6.69
CA CYS A 615 16.96 18.09 -5.64
C CYS A 615 16.86 17.12 -4.45
N LYS A 616 16.81 17.66 -3.23
CA LYS A 616 16.76 16.91 -1.98
C LYS A 616 15.59 17.38 -1.13
N TRP A 617 14.81 16.43 -0.64
CA TRP A 617 13.75 16.69 0.32
C TRP A 617 14.29 16.81 1.76
N ASP A 618 13.70 17.70 2.55
CA ASP A 618 14.00 17.93 3.96
C ASP A 618 13.60 16.72 4.84
N ASP A 619 12.83 15.77 4.32
CA ASP A 619 12.55 14.49 4.98
C ASP A 619 13.66 13.44 4.85
N GLY A 620 14.63 13.67 3.96
CA GLY A 620 15.72 12.75 3.67
C GLY A 620 15.34 11.58 2.74
N GLN A 621 14.11 11.53 2.21
CA GLN A 621 13.62 10.44 1.35
C GLN A 621 14.00 10.64 -0.14
N GLY A 622 15.29 10.83 -0.41
CA GLY A 622 15.82 10.86 -1.78
C GLY A 622 15.49 12.14 -2.56
N ALA A 623 15.53 12.02 -3.89
CA ALA A 623 15.39 13.13 -4.83
C ALA A 623 13.98 13.24 -5.43
N ALA A 624 13.71 14.33 -6.15
CA ALA A 624 12.42 14.54 -6.82
C ALA A 624 12.30 13.77 -8.16
N ASP A 625 13.04 12.68 -8.36
CA ASP A 625 13.08 11.90 -9.60
C ASP A 625 11.92 10.90 -9.73
N VAL A 626 11.48 10.32 -8.60
CA VAL A 626 10.32 9.41 -8.53
C VAL A 626 9.01 10.15 -8.81
N TYR A 627 8.86 11.35 -8.26
CA TYR A 627 7.71 12.22 -8.51
C TYR A 627 8.15 13.69 -8.46
N ASN A 628 7.88 14.43 -9.54
CA ASN A 628 7.98 15.89 -9.52
C ASN A 628 6.85 16.56 -10.29
N ALA A 629 6.55 17.79 -9.89
CA ALA A 629 5.60 18.64 -10.56
C ALA A 629 6.21 19.98 -11.00
N PHE A 630 7.49 20.01 -11.39
CA PHE A 630 8.14 21.24 -11.85
C PHE A 630 7.45 21.85 -13.07
N PHE A 631 7.29 23.17 -13.07
CA PHE A 631 6.84 23.92 -14.24
C PHE A 631 7.97 24.01 -15.28
N GLN A 632 7.61 24.07 -16.57
CA GLN A 632 8.58 24.07 -17.67
C GLN A 632 9.67 25.13 -17.45
N GLY A 633 10.94 24.69 -17.48
CA GLY A 633 12.11 25.54 -17.24
C GLY A 633 12.60 25.57 -15.78
N ASN A 634 12.03 24.76 -14.89
CA ASN A 634 12.49 24.57 -13.51
C ASN A 634 12.84 23.09 -13.24
N PRO A 635 13.74 22.78 -12.30
CA PRO A 635 14.50 23.69 -11.43
C PRO A 635 15.41 24.65 -12.22
N SER A 636 15.51 25.89 -11.76
CA SER A 636 16.28 26.95 -12.42
C SER A 636 17.36 27.49 -11.48
N PRO A 637 18.45 28.08 -12.01
CA PRO A 637 19.56 28.59 -11.19
C PRO A 637 19.22 29.88 -10.43
N ILE A 638 17.94 30.31 -10.43
CA ILE A 638 17.46 31.53 -9.78
C ILE A 638 17.49 31.40 -8.26
N GLY A 639 17.35 30.18 -7.72
CA GLY A 639 17.47 29.89 -6.30
C GLY A 639 17.29 28.42 -5.99
N GLU A 640 17.91 27.97 -4.90
CA GLU A 640 17.93 26.55 -4.54
C GLU A 640 16.65 26.08 -3.85
N CYS A 641 15.75 26.97 -3.43
CA CYS A 641 14.52 26.59 -2.72
C CYS A 641 13.35 26.41 -3.69
N VAL A 642 12.40 25.54 -3.37
CA VAL A 642 11.26 25.24 -4.26
C VAL A 642 9.94 25.64 -3.62
N LEU A 643 9.09 26.29 -4.41
CA LEU A 643 7.74 26.69 -3.99
C LEU A 643 6.67 26.13 -4.95
N MET A 644 5.46 25.95 -4.43
CA MET A 644 4.28 25.56 -5.19
C MET A 644 3.46 26.78 -5.62
N MET A 645 3.10 26.81 -6.89
CA MET A 645 2.26 27.83 -7.50
C MET A 645 0.77 27.50 -7.34
N ILE A 646 -0.04 28.52 -7.08
CA ILE A 646 -1.50 28.44 -7.10
C ILE A 646 -2.05 29.43 -8.14
N GLY A 647 -2.86 28.95 -9.07
CA GLY A 647 -3.47 29.70 -10.16
C GLY A 647 -2.61 29.90 -11.42
N GLY A 648 -3.28 30.29 -12.51
CA GLY A 648 -2.65 30.53 -13.81
C GLY A 648 -2.23 29.24 -14.54
N LYS A 649 -1.30 29.36 -15.52
CA LYS A 649 -0.82 28.20 -16.31
C LYS A 649 0.07 27.23 -15.51
N ALA A 650 0.54 27.64 -14.34
CA ALA A 650 1.45 26.88 -13.48
C ALA A 650 0.75 26.34 -12.21
N ASP A 651 -0.58 26.30 -12.21
CA ASP A 651 -1.37 25.86 -11.05
C ASP A 651 -0.99 24.45 -10.58
N GLY A 652 -0.68 24.31 -9.29
CA GLY A 652 -0.19 23.06 -8.68
C GLY A 652 1.22 22.63 -9.09
N LYS A 653 1.96 23.47 -9.82
CA LYS A 653 3.33 23.20 -10.30
C LYS A 653 4.38 23.87 -9.43
N TRP A 654 5.60 23.33 -9.47
CA TRP A 654 6.73 23.78 -8.65
C TRP A 654 7.68 24.67 -9.44
N ILE A 655 8.21 25.72 -8.79
CA ILE A 655 9.23 26.61 -9.37
C ILE A 655 10.35 26.87 -8.38
N SER A 656 11.54 27.19 -8.90
CA SER A 656 12.68 27.63 -8.07
C SER A 656 12.46 29.05 -7.55
N GLY A 657 12.81 29.27 -6.29
CA GLY A 657 12.70 30.53 -5.58
C GLY A 657 13.95 30.84 -4.78
N ASP A 658 14.16 32.13 -4.54
CA ASP A 658 15.26 32.66 -3.75
C ASP A 658 14.96 32.46 -2.25
N CYS A 659 15.75 31.62 -1.59
CA CYS A 659 15.55 31.20 -0.21
C CYS A 659 15.54 32.37 0.80
N ASP A 660 16.31 33.43 0.52
CA ASP A 660 16.59 34.50 1.47
C ASP A 660 15.69 35.71 1.23
N ASN A 661 15.43 36.04 -0.03
CA ASN A 661 14.75 37.28 -0.41
C ASN A 661 13.24 37.13 -0.62
N MET A 662 12.74 35.91 -0.89
CA MET A 662 11.31 35.68 -1.07
C MET A 662 10.62 35.40 0.28
N GLN A 663 9.51 36.10 0.51
CA GLN A 663 8.70 36.02 1.71
C GLN A 663 7.30 35.56 1.31
N ILE A 664 7.02 34.27 1.45
CA ILE A 664 5.74 33.64 1.03
C ILE A 664 5.22 32.70 2.11
N GLY A 665 4.03 32.14 1.93
CA GLY A 665 3.50 31.11 2.81
C GLY A 665 4.32 29.82 2.73
N PHE A 666 3.98 28.83 3.54
CA PHE A 666 4.69 27.55 3.58
C PHE A 666 3.82 26.41 4.08
N ALA A 667 4.12 25.19 3.63
CA ALA A 667 3.43 23.98 4.06
C ALA A 667 4.31 23.20 5.05
N CYS A 668 3.74 22.83 6.20
CA CYS A 668 4.39 21.98 7.19
C CYS A 668 3.78 20.58 7.20
N GLN A 669 4.59 19.59 7.56
CA GLN A 669 4.17 18.22 7.82
C GLN A 669 4.63 17.78 9.22
N VAL A 670 3.75 17.11 9.97
CA VAL A 670 4.00 16.59 11.34
C VAL A 670 3.49 15.15 11.48
N PRO A 671 4.07 14.29 12.33
CA PRO A 671 3.51 12.97 12.62
C PRO A 671 2.25 13.04 13.49
N LYS A 672 1.34 12.06 13.38
CA LYS A 672 0.17 11.93 14.28
C LYS A 672 0.57 11.62 15.74
N GLN A 673 -0.21 12.08 16.72
CA GLN A 673 0.06 11.96 18.17
C GLN A 673 -1.05 11.24 18.96
N ALA A 674 -0.70 10.59 20.07
CA ALA A 674 -1.60 9.82 20.94
C ALA A 674 -2.55 10.68 21.81
N ALA A 675 -3.86 10.45 21.74
CA ALA A 675 -4.90 11.27 22.39
C ALA A 675 -4.92 11.31 23.94
N CYS A 676 -4.40 10.31 24.65
CA CYS A 676 -4.40 10.24 26.14
C CYS A 676 -2.99 10.37 26.78
N GLY A 677 -1.93 10.59 25.99
CA GLY A 677 -0.55 10.60 26.50
C GLY A 677 -0.12 9.24 27.06
N ASP A 678 0.31 9.19 28.32
CA ASP A 678 0.69 7.97 29.05
C ASP A 678 -0.47 7.33 29.84
N TYR A 679 -1.67 7.89 29.73
CA TYR A 679 -2.90 7.29 30.26
C TYR A 679 -3.48 6.33 29.21
N ARG A 680 -4.20 5.31 29.67
CA ARG A 680 -4.94 4.39 28.82
C ARG A 680 -6.30 4.98 28.44
N GLU A 681 -6.59 5.04 27.15
CA GLU A 681 -7.93 5.41 26.65
C GLU A 681 -8.95 4.29 26.88
N TYR A 682 -10.13 4.66 27.37
CA TYR A 682 -11.31 3.80 27.39
C TYR A 682 -12.59 4.64 27.35
N GLY A 683 -13.43 4.40 26.34
CA GLY A 683 -14.78 4.95 26.28
C GLY A 683 -14.83 6.49 26.21
N GLY A 684 -13.83 7.13 25.59
CA GLY A 684 -13.75 8.60 25.54
C GLY A 684 -13.05 9.24 26.74
N LYS A 685 -12.52 8.45 27.69
CA LYS A 685 -11.85 8.91 28.91
C LYS A 685 -10.45 8.29 29.01
N CYS A 686 -9.58 8.87 29.83
CA CYS A 686 -8.21 8.43 30.02
C CYS A 686 -7.98 7.97 31.47
N TYR A 687 -7.38 6.80 31.68
CA TYR A 687 -7.18 6.18 32.99
C TYR A 687 -5.72 5.81 33.24
N LYS A 688 -5.25 5.97 34.49
CA LYS A 688 -3.90 5.57 34.89
C LYS A 688 -3.86 5.15 36.35
N ALA A 689 -3.12 4.09 36.66
CA ALA A 689 -2.84 3.68 38.03
C ALA A 689 -1.47 4.17 38.49
N TYR A 690 -1.37 4.38 39.79
CA TYR A 690 -0.17 4.78 40.48
C TYR A 690 0.10 3.82 41.62
N GLU A 691 1.33 3.28 41.67
CA GLU A 691 1.78 2.37 42.72
C GLU A 691 2.03 3.10 44.06
N GLN A 692 2.13 4.44 44.04
CA GLN A 692 2.29 5.23 45.25
C GLN A 692 1.09 5.03 46.17
N ARG A 693 1.36 4.76 47.45
CA ARG A 693 0.31 4.53 48.44
C ARG A 693 -0.07 5.85 49.13
N LEU A 694 -1.29 6.31 48.88
CA LEU A 694 -1.81 7.58 49.40
C LEU A 694 -3.16 7.37 50.11
N SER A 695 -3.47 8.29 51.04
CA SER A 695 -4.83 8.41 51.60
C SER A 695 -5.81 8.95 50.56
N GLN A 696 -7.11 8.90 50.84
CA GLN A 696 -8.14 9.35 49.89
C GLN A 696 -7.98 10.81 49.45
N ASP A 697 -7.71 11.71 50.37
CA ASP A 697 -7.65 13.14 50.03
C ASP A 697 -6.33 13.50 49.34
N GLU A 698 -5.24 12.81 49.69
CA GLU A 698 -3.94 12.94 49.01
C GLU A 698 -3.99 12.40 47.57
N ALA A 699 -4.61 11.23 47.37
CA ALA A 699 -4.75 10.61 46.06
C ALA A 699 -5.68 11.42 45.14
N GLU A 700 -6.77 11.97 45.68
CA GLU A 700 -7.65 12.89 44.94
C GLU A 700 -6.92 14.16 44.52
N SER A 701 -6.15 14.78 45.44
CA SER A 701 -5.34 15.96 45.13
C SER A 701 -4.29 15.67 44.05
N TYR A 702 -3.71 14.46 44.07
CA TYR A 702 -2.77 14.02 43.05
C TYR A 702 -3.44 13.92 41.67
N CYS A 703 -4.60 13.25 41.57
CA CYS A 703 -5.33 13.14 40.31
C CYS A 703 -5.79 14.51 39.79
N GLN A 704 -6.17 15.44 40.66
CA GLN A 704 -6.55 16.81 40.28
C GLN A 704 -5.40 17.61 39.67
N ASN A 705 -4.17 17.43 40.16
CA ASN A 705 -2.99 18.05 39.57
C ASN A 705 -2.68 17.52 38.16
N GLU A 706 -3.20 16.35 37.80
CA GLU A 706 -3.06 15.70 36.50
C GLU A 706 -4.28 15.94 35.58
N CYS A 707 -5.09 16.97 35.89
CA CYS A 707 -6.35 17.30 35.22
C CYS A 707 -7.40 16.17 35.26
N GLY A 708 -7.43 15.40 36.34
CA GLY A 708 -8.39 14.31 36.54
C GLY A 708 -8.94 14.25 37.96
N HIS A 709 -9.60 13.15 38.27
CA HIS A 709 -10.10 12.81 39.61
C HIS A 709 -9.76 11.36 39.92
N LEU A 710 -9.90 10.92 41.17
CA LEU A 710 -9.92 9.49 41.44
C LEU A 710 -11.01 8.81 40.60
N ALA A 711 -10.70 7.63 40.07
CA ALA A 711 -11.54 7.00 39.07
C ALA A 711 -12.97 6.75 39.58
N SER A 712 -13.93 7.33 38.86
CA SER A 712 -15.36 7.00 38.92
C SER A 712 -15.68 5.86 37.97
N ILE A 713 -16.64 4.99 38.34
CA ILE A 713 -16.97 3.77 37.61
C ILE A 713 -18.48 3.67 37.39
N HIS A 714 -18.90 3.65 36.13
CA HIS A 714 -20.30 3.71 35.67
C HIS A 714 -20.76 2.46 34.90
N SER A 715 -19.88 1.48 34.73
CA SER A 715 -20.24 0.23 34.06
C SER A 715 -19.36 -0.93 34.52
N VAL A 716 -19.85 -2.15 34.31
CA VAL A 716 -19.07 -3.37 34.54
C VAL A 716 -17.80 -3.41 33.68
N GLN A 717 -17.87 -2.83 32.49
CA GLN A 717 -16.72 -2.75 31.61
C GLN A 717 -15.69 -1.73 32.13
N GLU A 718 -16.11 -0.55 32.60
CA GLU A 718 -15.21 0.44 33.21
C GLU A 718 -14.55 -0.10 34.48
N ASN A 719 -15.29 -0.88 35.28
CA ASN A 719 -14.78 -1.54 36.48
C ASN A 719 -13.58 -2.44 36.17
N GLY A 720 -13.71 -3.28 35.14
CA GLY A 720 -12.64 -4.17 34.69
C GLY A 720 -11.44 -3.41 34.10
N VAL A 721 -11.63 -2.20 33.55
CA VAL A 721 -10.51 -1.37 33.08
C VAL A 721 -9.70 -0.85 34.26
N VAL A 722 -10.37 -0.28 35.27
CA VAL A 722 -9.70 0.25 36.47
C VAL A 722 -8.97 -0.86 37.23
N TYR A 723 -9.60 -2.02 37.39
CA TYR A 723 -8.99 -3.20 38.01
C TYR A 723 -7.68 -3.60 37.32
N ALA A 724 -7.72 -3.68 36.00
CA ALA A 724 -6.60 -4.22 35.25
C ALA A 724 -5.35 -3.30 35.33
N LEU A 725 -5.49 -2.02 35.64
CA LEU A 725 -4.35 -1.09 35.73
C LEU A 725 -3.30 -1.48 36.80
N PHE A 726 -3.63 -2.32 37.78
CA PHE A 726 -2.79 -2.58 38.96
C PHE A 726 -1.91 -3.84 38.90
N GLY A 727 -1.87 -4.58 37.80
CA GLY A 727 -0.81 -5.57 37.51
C GLY A 727 -0.71 -6.83 38.40
N GLY A 728 -1.41 -6.89 39.54
CA GLY A 728 -1.55 -8.09 40.39
C GLY A 728 -0.67 -8.17 41.65
N ASP A 729 0.14 -7.15 41.97
CA ASP A 729 1.06 -7.17 43.12
C ASP A 729 0.46 -6.59 44.42
N ASP A 730 -0.80 -6.13 44.37
CA ASP A 730 -1.48 -5.44 45.47
C ASP A 730 -2.83 -6.08 45.82
N ASN A 731 -3.30 -5.90 47.06
CA ASN A 731 -4.57 -6.50 47.51
C ASN A 731 -5.78 -5.58 47.31
N TYR A 732 -5.60 -4.26 47.41
CA TYR A 732 -6.68 -3.27 47.31
C TYR A 732 -6.20 -2.00 46.63
N ALA A 733 -7.03 -1.44 45.74
CA ALA A 733 -6.80 -0.19 45.04
C ALA A 733 -7.86 0.86 45.40
N ARG A 734 -7.43 2.09 45.57
CA ARG A 734 -8.28 3.23 45.91
C ARG A 734 -8.97 3.81 44.68
N ILE A 735 -10.27 4.05 44.81
CA ILE A 735 -11.14 4.63 43.79
C ILE A 735 -11.90 5.85 44.35
N GLY A 736 -12.60 6.60 43.49
CA GLY A 736 -13.21 7.88 43.86
C GLY A 736 -14.50 7.80 44.69
N LEU A 737 -14.89 6.61 45.19
CA LEU A 737 -16.18 6.44 45.87
C LEU A 737 -16.07 6.71 47.37
N LYS A 738 -16.95 7.59 47.88
CA LYS A 738 -17.11 7.89 49.31
C LYS A 738 -18.55 7.65 49.74
N GLN A 739 -18.74 7.25 50.99
CA GLN A 739 -20.02 7.15 51.66
C GLN A 739 -20.15 8.30 52.67
N THR A 740 -21.23 9.08 52.58
CA THR A 740 -21.52 10.17 53.52
C THR A 740 -23.00 10.11 53.90
N ASP A 741 -23.30 10.10 55.19
CA ASP A 741 -24.66 10.01 55.74
C ASP A 741 -25.52 8.87 55.15
N GLY A 742 -24.86 7.74 54.84
CA GLY A 742 -25.51 6.55 54.27
C GLY A 742 -25.69 6.56 52.75
N SER A 743 -25.31 7.64 52.05
CA SER A 743 -25.35 7.74 50.58
C SER A 743 -23.95 7.63 49.97
N PHE A 744 -23.86 7.05 48.78
CA PHE A 744 -22.61 6.95 48.01
C PHE A 744 -22.49 8.08 46.98
N SER A 745 -21.29 8.62 46.82
CA SER A 745 -20.97 9.67 45.84
C SER A 745 -19.53 9.55 45.33
N TRP A 746 -19.33 9.83 44.04
CA TRP A 746 -18.01 9.92 43.41
C TRP A 746 -17.36 11.28 43.66
N THR A 747 -16.03 11.32 43.79
CA THR A 747 -15.28 12.57 44.03
C THR A 747 -15.27 13.54 42.84
N ASP A 748 -15.52 13.04 41.61
CA ASP A 748 -15.66 13.85 40.41
C ASP A 748 -17.08 14.41 40.17
N ASN A 749 -18.00 14.20 41.13
CA ASN A 749 -19.41 14.59 41.09
C ASN A 749 -20.24 13.94 39.97
N THR A 750 -19.75 12.85 39.37
CA THR A 750 -20.54 12.06 38.43
C THR A 750 -21.64 11.27 39.15
N THR A 751 -22.65 10.82 38.40
CA THR A 751 -23.78 10.09 38.96
C THR A 751 -23.36 8.73 39.48
N TYR A 752 -23.87 8.35 40.66
CA TYR A 752 -23.73 6.98 41.18
C TYR A 752 -24.80 6.08 40.55
N ASP A 753 -24.52 5.57 39.36
CA ASP A 753 -25.41 4.79 38.50
C ASP A 753 -24.99 3.31 38.37
N TYR A 754 -23.80 2.97 38.85
CA TYR A 754 -23.26 1.62 38.86
C TYR A 754 -22.72 1.27 40.25
N ASN A 755 -23.10 0.09 40.74
CA ASN A 755 -22.72 -0.42 42.05
C ASN A 755 -22.04 -1.78 41.93
N ASN A 756 -20.84 -1.90 42.47
CA ASN A 756 -20.14 -3.17 42.60
C ASN A 756 -19.60 -3.44 44.02
N ILE A 757 -20.26 -2.88 45.04
CA ILE A 757 -19.90 -3.09 46.44
C ILE A 757 -20.19 -4.54 46.84
N GLY A 758 -19.15 -5.26 47.29
CA GLY A 758 -19.25 -6.58 47.89
C GLY A 758 -19.54 -6.50 49.39
N ILE A 759 -18.77 -5.69 50.13
CA ILE A 759 -18.96 -5.48 51.57
C ILE A 759 -19.09 -3.99 51.85
N ASN A 760 -20.25 -3.59 52.36
CA ASN A 760 -20.48 -2.26 52.91
C ASN A 760 -20.58 -2.36 54.44
N ASN A 761 -19.59 -1.85 55.15
CA ASN A 761 -19.61 -1.81 56.61
C ASN A 761 -19.04 -0.47 57.12
N PRO A 762 -19.88 0.40 57.71
CA PRO A 762 -19.43 1.66 58.28
C PRO A 762 -18.32 1.52 59.34
N ALA A 763 -18.20 0.36 59.99
CA ALA A 763 -17.10 0.09 60.92
C ALA A 763 -15.72 -0.05 60.24
N PHE A 764 -15.68 -0.35 58.94
CA PHE A 764 -14.44 -0.42 58.17
C PHE A 764 -14.04 0.92 57.56
N GLY A 765 -14.94 1.90 57.53
CA GLY A 765 -14.68 3.28 57.12
C GLY A 765 -15.63 3.77 56.02
N GLU A 766 -15.55 5.07 55.75
CA GLU A 766 -16.44 5.80 54.85
C GLU A 766 -15.93 5.88 53.40
N CYS A 767 -14.69 5.43 53.14
CA CYS A 767 -14.14 5.36 51.79
C CYS A 767 -14.27 3.96 51.23
N VAL A 768 -14.15 3.81 49.92
CA VAL A 768 -14.30 2.52 49.26
C VAL A 768 -13.07 2.21 48.41
N ALA A 769 -12.59 0.98 48.49
CA ALA A 769 -11.53 0.45 47.63
C ALA A 769 -12.04 -0.73 46.80
N MET A 770 -11.43 -0.91 45.63
CA MET A 770 -11.57 -2.09 44.80
C MET A 770 -10.63 -3.18 45.31
N SER A 771 -11.13 -4.40 45.45
CA SER A 771 -10.30 -5.57 45.73
C SER A 771 -9.60 -6.06 44.47
N LEU A 772 -8.31 -6.31 44.59
CA LEU A 772 -7.45 -6.78 43.50
C LEU A 772 -7.19 -8.30 43.55
N VAL A 773 -7.63 -8.97 44.62
CA VAL A 773 -7.41 -10.41 44.88
C VAL A 773 -8.68 -11.02 45.46
N ASP A 774 -8.88 -12.33 45.27
CA ASP A 774 -9.98 -13.08 45.88
C ASP A 774 -9.69 -13.34 47.37
N GLU A 775 -10.08 -12.40 48.24
CA GLU A 775 -9.91 -12.52 49.70
C GLU A 775 -11.24 -12.30 50.45
N LEU A 776 -11.48 -11.10 51.00
CA LEU A 776 -12.68 -10.78 51.78
C LEU A 776 -13.92 -10.59 50.89
N VAL A 777 -13.68 -10.15 49.66
CA VAL A 777 -14.64 -10.07 48.58
C VAL A 777 -13.96 -10.64 47.33
N GLU A 778 -14.74 -11.08 46.35
CA GLU A 778 -14.20 -11.48 45.04
C GLU A 778 -13.40 -10.32 44.43
N ALA A 779 -12.37 -10.64 43.65
CA ALA A 779 -11.62 -9.67 42.88
C ALA A 779 -12.57 -8.78 42.05
N GLU A 780 -12.18 -7.52 41.84
CA GLU A 780 -12.98 -6.46 41.24
C GLU A 780 -14.16 -5.91 42.07
N LYS A 781 -14.58 -6.59 43.16
CA LYS A 781 -15.63 -6.08 44.07
C LYS A 781 -15.10 -4.97 44.96
N TRP A 782 -16.01 -4.10 45.43
CA TRP A 782 -15.63 -2.97 46.27
C TRP A 782 -15.92 -3.23 47.76
N ILE A 783 -15.08 -2.68 48.63
CA ILE A 783 -15.17 -2.83 50.08
C ILE A 783 -14.96 -1.50 50.81
N SER A 784 -15.73 -1.29 51.88
CA SER A 784 -15.54 -0.17 52.81
C SER A 784 -14.17 -0.22 53.50
N ILE A 785 -13.46 0.90 53.52
CA ILE A 785 -12.13 1.08 54.13
C ILE A 785 -11.98 2.47 54.76
N LEU A 786 -10.97 2.61 55.63
CA LEU A 786 -10.64 3.89 56.24
C LEU A 786 -10.05 4.83 55.18
N CYS A 787 -10.56 6.06 55.13
CA CYS A 787 -10.07 7.08 54.18
C CYS A 787 -8.58 7.40 54.34
N GLY A 788 -8.04 7.27 55.57
CA GLY A 788 -6.64 7.48 55.88
C GLY A 788 -5.70 6.31 55.53
N GLN A 789 -6.22 5.17 55.07
CA GLN A 789 -5.38 4.02 54.72
C GLN A 789 -4.56 4.32 53.47
N ALA A 790 -3.25 4.12 53.48
CA ALA A 790 -2.43 4.38 52.29
C ALA A 790 -2.54 3.19 51.30
N LEU A 791 -3.06 3.43 50.09
CA LEU A 791 -3.27 2.41 49.04
C LEU A 791 -2.83 2.94 47.68
N PRO A 792 -2.42 2.06 46.73
CA PRO A 792 -2.29 2.44 45.33
C PRO A 792 -3.63 2.94 44.80
N PHE A 793 -3.64 3.81 43.80
CA PHE A 793 -4.85 4.51 43.35
C PHE A 793 -4.91 4.69 41.84
N ALA A 794 -6.13 4.86 41.31
CA ALA A 794 -6.37 5.10 39.88
C ALA A 794 -6.99 6.47 39.65
N CYS A 795 -6.48 7.20 38.66
CA CYS A 795 -7.01 8.46 38.18
C CYS A 795 -7.79 8.28 36.87
N LYS A 796 -8.80 9.14 36.66
CA LYS A 796 -9.61 9.27 35.44
C LYS A 796 -9.65 10.72 34.99
N ARG A 797 -9.51 10.98 33.68
CA ARG A 797 -9.64 12.33 33.07
C ARG A 797 -10.28 12.30 31.68
N GLU A 798 -10.63 13.48 31.18
CA GLU A 798 -11.11 13.68 29.80
C GLU A 798 -9.98 13.56 28.76
N GLN A 799 -10.34 13.30 27.51
CA GLN A 799 -9.41 13.33 26.38
C GLN A 799 -8.96 14.77 26.05
N GLY A 800 -7.66 14.96 25.83
CA GLY A 800 -7.06 16.26 25.52
C GLY A 800 -5.85 16.61 26.39
N ALA A 801 -5.14 17.67 26.02
CA ALA A 801 -4.01 18.17 26.81
C ALA A 801 -4.50 18.87 28.09
N CYS A 802 -3.87 18.57 29.22
CA CYS A 802 -4.05 19.27 30.49
C CYS A 802 -3.52 20.71 30.34
N LEU A 803 -4.42 21.67 30.12
CA LEU A 803 -4.09 23.10 29.99
C LEU A 803 -4.55 23.84 31.25
N ASN A 804 -3.76 23.84 32.33
CA ASN A 804 -3.97 24.79 33.42
C ASN A 804 -2.83 25.84 33.47
N PRO A 805 -3.14 27.14 33.35
CA PRO A 805 -2.20 28.22 33.57
C PRO A 805 -2.32 28.77 34.99
N THR A 806 -1.30 28.60 35.84
CA THR A 806 -0.76 29.71 36.67
C THR A 806 0.59 29.33 37.31
N THR A 807 1.64 29.94 36.76
CA THR A 807 2.83 30.46 37.43
C THR A 807 3.25 29.87 38.77
N THR A 808 4.23 28.98 38.74
CA THR A 808 5.50 29.19 39.45
C THR A 808 6.62 28.67 38.54
N SER A 809 7.64 29.51 38.33
CA SER A 809 8.64 29.45 37.24
C SER A 809 9.18 28.06 36.93
N ALA A 810 8.83 27.55 35.73
CA ALA A 810 9.54 26.47 35.08
C ALA A 810 10.66 27.04 34.18
N PRO A 811 11.85 26.42 34.12
CA PRO A 811 12.99 26.89 33.33
C PRO A 811 12.78 26.69 31.82
N ALA A 812 13.61 27.41 31.06
CA ALA A 812 13.60 27.61 29.62
C ALA A 812 13.90 26.33 28.77
N PRO A 813 13.83 26.40 27.42
CA PRO A 813 13.56 25.28 26.50
C PRO A 813 14.70 24.26 26.41
N VAL A 814 14.34 23.01 26.12
CA VAL A 814 15.25 21.86 25.97
C VAL A 814 15.99 21.97 24.63
N THR A 815 17.21 22.48 24.68
CA THR A 815 18.30 22.18 23.74
C THR A 815 18.60 20.69 23.75
N LEU A 816 19.14 20.12 22.67
CA LEU A 816 19.67 18.73 22.59
C LEU A 816 20.89 18.48 23.51
N ALA A 817 21.05 19.26 24.58
CA ALA A 817 22.05 19.04 25.61
C ALA A 817 21.49 18.13 26.72
N PRO A 818 22.22 17.10 27.16
CA PRO A 818 21.76 16.26 28.26
C PRO A 818 21.53 17.09 29.54
N PRO A 819 20.39 16.93 30.24
CA PRO A 819 20.07 17.75 31.42
C PRO A 819 20.87 17.37 32.66
N THR A 820 21.43 16.16 32.72
CA THR A 820 22.18 15.66 33.88
C THR A 820 23.40 14.81 33.50
N CYS A 821 24.27 14.61 34.47
CA CYS A 821 25.58 13.97 34.33
C CYS A 821 25.59 12.64 35.07
N ASP A 822 24.64 11.76 34.75
CA ASP A 822 24.34 10.57 35.57
C ASP A 822 24.98 9.27 35.09
N ALA A 823 25.34 9.17 33.82
CA ALA A 823 26.06 8.05 33.21
C ALA A 823 27.02 8.54 32.10
N PRO A 824 28.00 7.72 31.66
CA PRO A 824 28.86 8.03 30.52
C PRO A 824 28.09 8.09 29.20
N TYR A 825 28.46 9.03 28.33
CA TYR A 825 27.89 9.19 26.99
C TYR A 825 28.79 8.52 25.95
N PHE A 826 28.22 7.74 25.05
CA PHE A 826 28.94 7.06 23.96
C PHE A 826 28.55 7.67 22.62
N LEU A 827 29.56 7.98 21.79
CA LEU A 827 29.42 8.65 20.51
C LEU A 827 30.26 7.90 19.46
N ASP A 828 29.74 7.73 18.24
CA ASP A 828 30.36 6.97 17.18
C ASP A 828 30.51 7.75 15.87
N GLN A 829 31.59 7.46 15.15
CA GLN A 829 31.97 8.00 13.83
C GLN A 829 32.26 9.51 13.77
N GLU A 830 31.27 10.37 13.99
CA GLU A 830 31.40 11.82 13.99
C GLU A 830 30.17 12.50 14.61
N GLY A 831 30.28 13.74 15.08
CA GLY A 831 29.12 14.51 15.53
C GLY A 831 29.43 15.66 16.48
N THR A 832 28.39 16.46 16.74
CA THR A 832 28.42 17.61 17.66
C THR A 832 27.76 17.25 19.00
N PHE A 833 28.36 17.67 20.11
CA PHE A 833 27.85 17.43 21.46
C PHE A 833 28.19 18.56 22.42
N TYR A 834 27.50 18.61 23.55
CA TYR A 834 27.43 19.80 24.41
C TYR A 834 27.72 19.52 25.88
N SER A 835 28.16 20.56 26.61
CA SER A 835 28.19 20.53 28.07
C SER A 835 26.78 20.31 28.63
N PRO A 836 26.61 19.64 29.79
CA PRO A 836 25.28 19.47 30.36
C PRO A 836 24.65 20.84 30.63
N ALA A 837 23.36 20.98 30.31
CA ALA A 837 22.61 22.25 30.37
C ALA A 837 23.03 23.35 29.36
N TYR A 838 23.88 23.08 28.35
CA TYR A 838 24.19 24.04 27.28
C TYR A 838 22.90 24.58 26.62
N PRO A 839 22.77 25.89 26.34
CA PRO A 839 23.81 26.93 26.38
C PRO A 839 24.03 27.57 27.77
N ALA A 840 23.34 27.08 28.81
CA ALA A 840 23.56 27.53 30.19
C ALA A 840 24.85 26.94 30.79
N SER A 841 25.38 27.61 31.82
CA SER A 841 26.57 27.19 32.56
C SER A 841 26.27 25.98 33.44
N TYR A 842 27.08 24.94 33.35
CA TYR A 842 27.00 23.78 34.23
C TYR A 842 27.70 24.06 35.57
N SER A 843 26.95 23.99 36.67
CA SER A 843 27.44 24.38 38.01
C SER A 843 27.45 23.24 39.04
N LYS A 844 27.33 21.97 38.61
CA LYS A 844 27.33 20.80 39.51
C LYS A 844 28.72 20.15 39.51
N PRO A 845 29.28 19.76 40.67
CA PRO A 845 30.65 19.23 40.78
C PRO A 845 30.80 17.76 40.35
N LYS A 846 29.91 17.25 39.50
CA LYS A 846 29.91 15.86 39.05
C LYS A 846 30.68 15.73 37.75
N VAL A 847 31.60 14.76 37.69
CA VAL A 847 32.43 14.48 36.51
C VAL A 847 31.59 13.87 35.40
N CYS A 848 31.60 14.49 34.22
CA CYS A 848 30.86 14.01 33.05
C CYS A 848 31.80 13.34 32.07
N ILE A 849 31.48 12.10 31.71
CA ILE A 849 32.33 11.26 30.87
C ILE A 849 31.68 11.10 29.50
N TYR A 850 32.47 11.34 28.46
CA TYR A 850 32.11 11.14 27.05
C TYR A 850 33.13 10.18 26.43
N VAL A 851 32.67 9.22 25.64
CA VAL A 851 33.49 8.21 24.98
C VAL A 851 33.18 8.24 23.49
N MET A 852 34.14 8.68 22.70
CA MET A 852 34.04 8.77 21.25
C MET A 852 34.77 7.58 20.62
N THR A 853 34.17 6.99 19.59
CA THR A 853 34.75 5.87 18.85
C THR A 853 34.69 6.14 17.36
N VAL A 854 35.80 5.90 16.65
CA VAL A 854 35.89 5.98 15.19
C VAL A 854 36.38 4.66 14.63
N THR A 855 36.30 4.51 13.31
CA THR A 855 36.69 3.30 12.60
C THR A 855 38.10 2.82 13.00
N PRO A 856 38.30 1.53 13.29
CA PRO A 856 39.62 0.99 13.64
C PRO A 856 40.67 1.27 12.55
N GLY A 857 41.71 2.04 12.89
CA GLY A 857 42.74 2.49 11.95
C GLY A 857 42.85 4.02 11.88
N ASP A 858 41.74 4.71 12.12
CA ASP A 858 41.69 6.15 12.30
C ASP A 858 41.93 6.55 13.76
N VAL A 859 42.11 7.85 13.97
CA VAL A 859 42.16 8.45 15.30
C VAL A 859 41.06 9.49 15.46
N VAL A 860 40.51 9.59 16.66
CA VAL A 860 39.48 10.60 16.98
C VAL A 860 40.12 11.99 16.94
N GLU A 861 39.55 12.92 16.18
CA GLU A 861 39.91 14.34 16.19
C GLU A 861 38.73 15.17 16.70
N ILE A 862 38.94 16.01 17.73
CA ILE A 862 37.92 16.85 18.36
C ILE A 862 38.33 18.32 18.35
N HIS A 863 37.38 19.23 18.15
CA HIS A 863 37.54 20.66 18.37
C HIS A 863 36.31 21.26 19.07
N PHE A 864 36.47 22.43 19.68
CA PHE A 864 35.41 23.09 20.44
C PHE A 864 34.90 24.31 19.68
N VAL A 865 33.66 24.27 19.22
CA VAL A 865 33.00 25.36 18.49
C VAL A 865 32.81 26.57 19.42
N ASP A 866 32.41 26.32 20.66
CA ASP A 866 32.31 27.29 21.75
C ASP A 866 32.84 26.64 23.04
N VAL A 867 33.65 27.35 23.83
CA VAL A 867 34.13 26.87 25.12
C VAL A 867 34.45 28.02 26.05
N GLN A 868 33.76 28.04 27.18
CA GLN A 868 33.94 28.98 28.27
C GLN A 868 34.05 28.20 29.57
N LEU A 869 35.23 28.27 30.20
CA LEU A 869 35.53 27.56 31.45
C LEU A 869 35.85 28.54 32.58
N SER A 870 35.26 28.26 33.74
CA SER A 870 35.54 29.02 34.96
C SER A 870 36.89 28.61 35.54
N PRO A 871 37.61 29.51 36.24
CA PRO A 871 38.85 29.18 36.90
C PRO A 871 38.68 27.92 37.77
N GLY A 872 39.54 26.91 37.53
CA GLY A 872 39.58 25.62 38.22
C GLY A 872 38.60 24.54 37.71
N SER A 873 37.73 24.88 36.75
CA SER A 873 37.04 23.88 35.91
C SER A 873 37.97 23.39 34.80
N ASN A 874 37.82 22.12 34.38
CA ASN A 874 38.69 21.55 33.36
C ASN A 874 38.02 20.48 32.50
N ILE A 875 38.54 20.31 31.29
CA ILE A 875 38.24 19.21 30.37
C ILE A 875 39.52 18.40 30.17
N GLN A 876 39.44 17.09 30.37
CA GLN A 876 40.57 16.15 30.26
C GLN A 876 40.32 15.18 29.11
N LEU A 877 41.28 15.05 28.20
CA LEU A 877 41.20 14.15 27.05
C LEU A 877 42.16 12.97 27.22
N PHE A 878 41.69 11.76 26.95
CA PHE A 878 42.42 10.50 27.13
C PHE A 878 42.40 9.70 25.83
N ASN A 879 43.48 8.98 25.53
CA ASN A 879 43.58 8.21 24.28
C ASN A 879 42.76 6.92 24.33
N THR A 880 42.39 6.42 25.51
CA THR A 880 41.45 5.30 25.69
C THR A 880 40.59 5.50 26.94
N PHE A 881 39.55 4.67 27.13
CA PHE A 881 38.75 4.69 28.35
C PHE A 881 39.52 4.19 29.58
N ALA A 882 40.57 3.38 29.39
CA ALA A 882 41.35 2.76 30.46
C ALA A 882 42.61 3.57 30.86
N ASP A 883 42.95 4.62 30.11
CA ASP A 883 44.13 5.43 30.40
C ASP A 883 43.98 6.14 31.77
N PRO A 884 45.02 6.08 32.62
CA PRO A 884 45.00 6.71 33.94
C PRO A 884 45.26 8.22 33.87
N ASP A 885 46.00 8.68 32.86
CA ASP A 885 46.45 10.06 32.72
C ASP A 885 45.93 10.68 31.40
N PRO A 886 45.43 11.93 31.40
CA PRO A 886 45.00 12.59 30.18
C PRO A 886 46.20 13.05 29.34
N PHE A 887 46.07 12.99 28.01
CA PHE A 887 47.08 13.51 27.10
C PHE A 887 46.98 15.04 26.93
N GLU A 888 45.82 15.63 27.22
CA GLU A 888 45.61 17.09 27.24
C GLU A 888 44.62 17.45 28.35
N THR A 889 44.84 18.59 29.02
CA THR A 889 43.88 19.18 29.97
C THR A 889 43.65 20.65 29.62
N ILE A 890 42.40 21.00 29.36
CA ILE A 890 41.96 22.34 28.99
C ILE A 890 41.37 23.00 30.24
N THR A 891 41.94 24.12 30.66
CA THR A 891 41.56 24.87 31.87
C THR A 891 41.16 26.31 31.60
N THR A 892 41.25 26.76 30.35
CA THR A 892 40.92 28.11 29.89
C THR A 892 40.25 28.03 28.52
N ASP A 893 39.67 29.13 28.08
CA ASP A 893 39.10 29.27 26.74
C ASP A 893 40.17 28.98 25.66
N ILE A 894 39.77 28.28 24.62
CA ILE A 894 40.62 27.90 23.48
C ILE A 894 39.93 28.32 22.18
N PRO A 895 40.69 28.68 21.13
CA PRO A 895 40.10 29.04 19.85
C PRO A 895 39.45 27.83 19.18
N SER A 896 38.34 28.03 18.48
CA SER A 896 37.61 26.97 17.78
C SER A 896 38.39 26.30 16.65
N THR A 897 39.51 26.90 16.23
CA THR A 897 40.41 26.31 15.23
C THR A 897 41.43 25.33 15.83
N LYS A 898 41.45 25.12 17.14
CA LYS A 898 42.37 24.16 17.80
C LYS A 898 41.74 22.77 17.84
N TYR A 899 42.37 21.83 17.15
CA TYR A 899 42.00 20.42 17.12
C TYR A 899 42.89 19.59 18.05
N PHE A 900 42.31 18.59 18.70
CA PHE A 900 42.98 17.61 19.53
C PHE A 900 42.79 16.23 18.93
N THR A 901 43.86 15.50 18.72
CA THR A 901 43.82 14.18 18.06
C THR A 901 44.25 13.09 19.03
N SER A 902 43.45 12.04 19.15
CA SER A 902 43.80 10.82 19.90
C SER A 902 44.95 10.07 19.21
N SER A 903 45.60 9.18 19.94
CA SER A 903 46.49 8.17 19.39
C SER A 903 45.79 6.83 19.13
N THR A 904 44.51 6.68 19.49
CA THR A 904 43.71 5.49 19.19
C THR A 904 42.39 5.86 18.51
N ASN A 905 41.68 4.84 18.03
CA ASN A 905 40.35 4.97 17.45
C ASN A 905 39.24 5.16 18.52
N VAL A 906 39.62 5.32 19.78
CA VAL A 906 38.75 5.68 20.90
C VAL A 906 39.30 6.94 21.56
N MET A 907 38.44 7.77 22.14
CA MET A 907 38.85 8.89 22.98
C MET A 907 37.86 9.02 24.14
N LYS A 908 38.37 9.10 25.36
CA LYS A 908 37.56 9.44 26.54
C LYS A 908 37.80 10.91 26.87
N MET A 909 36.72 11.66 27.08
CA MET A 909 36.75 13.02 27.59
C MET A 909 36.07 13.07 28.96
N ALA A 910 36.70 13.71 29.93
CA ALA A 910 36.12 13.96 31.24
C ALA A 910 36.01 15.48 31.47
N PHE A 911 34.81 15.96 31.76
CA PHE A 911 34.55 17.37 32.11
C PHE A 911 34.25 17.50 33.61
N VAL A 912 34.94 18.43 34.26
CA VAL A 912 34.81 18.74 35.68
C VAL A 912 34.53 20.24 35.85
N ALA A 913 33.33 20.57 36.33
CA ALA A 913 32.98 21.93 36.71
C ALA A 913 33.26 22.17 38.20
N GLU A 914 33.91 23.28 38.53
CA GLU A 914 34.11 23.72 39.91
C GLU A 914 32.84 24.36 40.50
N ASN A 915 32.69 24.31 41.82
CA ASN A 915 31.50 24.73 42.59
C ASN A 915 31.27 26.25 42.68
N ASP A 916 31.92 27.07 41.85
CA ASP A 916 31.82 28.52 42.00
C ASP A 916 30.53 29.08 41.38
N LYS A 917 29.76 29.83 42.18
CA LYS A 917 28.42 30.33 41.82
C LYS A 917 28.45 31.48 40.80
N ALA A 918 29.63 32.03 40.49
CA ALA A 918 29.80 33.17 39.60
C ALA A 918 30.42 32.83 38.24
N GLY A 919 30.76 31.56 38.00
CA GLY A 919 31.50 31.11 36.81
C GLY A 919 30.63 30.61 35.63
N VAL A 920 31.11 30.81 34.39
CA VAL A 920 30.54 30.22 33.17
C VAL A 920 31.32 28.95 32.79
N ASN A 921 30.61 27.84 32.64
CA ASN A 921 31.10 26.50 32.35
C ASN A 921 30.20 25.89 31.26
N ARG A 922 30.39 26.32 30.02
CA ARG A 922 29.58 25.87 28.88
C ARG A 922 30.46 25.63 27.65
N TRP A 923 30.14 24.61 26.87
CA TRP A 923 30.88 24.31 25.64
C TRP A 923 30.05 23.50 24.63
N GLU A 924 30.40 23.65 23.36
CA GLU A 924 29.97 22.88 22.21
C GLU A 924 31.21 22.30 21.52
N ALA A 925 31.19 21.01 21.24
CA ALA A 925 32.32 20.29 20.68
C ALA A 925 31.90 19.42 19.50
N GLU A 926 32.78 19.31 18.51
CA GLU A 926 32.61 18.47 17.33
C GLU A 926 33.78 17.51 17.22
N PHE A 927 33.47 16.23 16.96
CA PHE A 927 34.49 15.21 16.71
C PHE A 927 34.26 14.50 15.37
N SER A 928 35.35 14.03 14.77
CA SER A 928 35.35 13.26 13.52
C SER A 928 36.56 12.31 13.46
N SER A 929 36.61 11.46 12.44
CA SER A 929 37.77 10.61 12.19
C SER A 929 38.91 11.36 11.49
N ARG A 930 40.16 11.02 11.85
CA ARG A 930 41.36 11.47 11.14
C ARG A 930 42.26 10.27 10.82
N ASN A 931 42.69 10.17 9.57
CA ASN A 931 43.60 9.13 9.10
C ASN A 931 44.98 9.23 9.77
N LYS A 932 45.50 8.11 10.28
CA LYS A 932 46.78 8.05 11.00
C LYS A 932 47.99 8.01 10.03
N GLY A 933 48.23 9.11 9.32
CA GLY A 933 49.39 9.37 8.45
C GLY A 933 49.02 10.28 7.28
N THR A 934 49.70 11.39 6.97
CA THR A 934 51.15 11.53 6.79
C THR A 934 51.64 12.97 7.01
N ALA A 935 52.81 13.14 7.65
CA ALA A 935 53.63 14.36 7.51
C ALA A 935 54.94 14.06 6.75
N ALA A 936 55.03 14.64 5.55
CA ALA A 936 56.20 15.11 4.80
C ALA A 936 57.29 14.13 4.24
N THR A 937 57.28 14.06 2.90
CA THR A 937 58.42 14.10 1.93
C THR A 937 59.40 12.93 1.72
N SER A 938 59.31 12.35 0.50
CA SER A 938 60.38 12.08 -0.49
C SER A 938 61.55 11.14 -0.13
N THR A 939 61.50 9.85 -0.52
CA THR A 939 62.29 9.19 -1.61
C THR A 939 62.40 7.65 -1.45
N ALA A 940 62.25 6.95 -2.59
CA ALA A 940 62.80 5.65 -3.02
C ALA A 940 62.41 4.31 -2.34
N VAL A 941 61.54 3.56 -3.05
CA VAL A 941 61.56 2.12 -3.48
C VAL A 941 62.34 1.11 -2.60
N THR A 942 61.80 -0.06 -2.19
CA THR A 942 61.94 -1.38 -2.90
C THR A 942 61.26 -2.54 -2.12
N ILE A 943 60.18 -3.09 -2.71
CA ILE A 943 59.67 -4.48 -2.84
C ILE A 943 59.32 -5.40 -1.62
N THR A 944 58.03 -5.79 -1.63
CA THR A 944 57.24 -7.01 -1.25
C THR A 944 57.95 -8.33 -0.86
N PRO A 945 57.27 -9.33 -0.21
CA PRO A 945 55.96 -9.92 -0.62
C PRO A 945 54.89 -10.18 0.47
N ALA A 946 53.63 -10.25 0.01
CA ALA A 946 52.43 -10.69 0.73
C ALA A 946 52.46 -12.19 1.11
N PRO A 947 51.56 -12.64 1.99
CA PRO A 947 50.64 -13.70 1.54
C PRO A 947 49.18 -13.58 2.02
N SER A 948 48.30 -14.06 1.12
CA SER A 948 46.89 -14.49 1.24
C SER A 948 45.79 -13.45 1.58
N ASN A 949 45.41 -12.65 0.57
CA ASN A 949 44.06 -12.09 0.47
C ASN A 949 43.05 -13.23 0.21
N PRO A 950 41.88 -13.28 0.89
CA PRO A 950 40.84 -14.22 0.53
C PRO A 950 40.22 -13.74 -0.78
N SER A 951 40.50 -14.46 -1.88
CA SER A 951 39.80 -14.18 -3.13
C SER A 951 38.29 -14.21 -2.89
N GLY A 952 37.77 -15.23 -2.20
CA GLY A 952 36.32 -15.42 -2.05
C GLY A 952 35.67 -15.97 -3.32
N CYS A 953 36.45 -16.25 -4.37
CA CYS A 953 35.97 -16.88 -5.59
C CYS A 953 35.39 -18.26 -5.28
N ASN A 954 34.15 -18.48 -5.76
CA ASN A 954 33.33 -19.67 -5.53
C ASN A 954 33.03 -19.94 -4.04
N GLY A 955 33.02 -18.89 -3.22
CA GLY A 955 32.75 -18.96 -1.79
C GLY A 955 31.67 -17.98 -1.33
N ASN A 956 31.25 -18.14 -0.07
CA ASN A 956 30.31 -17.22 0.60
C ASN A 956 31.06 -16.31 1.58
N THR A 957 30.81 -15.01 1.51
CA THR A 957 31.35 -13.97 2.39
C THR A 957 30.20 -13.33 3.16
N VAL A 958 30.34 -13.25 4.48
CA VAL A 958 29.34 -12.60 5.35
C VAL A 958 29.73 -11.14 5.55
N ALA A 959 28.81 -10.20 5.32
CA ALA A 959 29.03 -8.78 5.54
C ALA A 959 29.07 -8.45 7.05
N PRO A 960 29.98 -7.58 7.51
CA PRO A 960 30.99 -6.88 6.72
C PRO A 960 32.15 -7.80 6.27
N GLY A 961 32.55 -7.71 4.99
CA GLY A 961 33.62 -8.56 4.46
C GLY A 961 34.15 -8.16 3.07
N ASP A 962 35.40 -8.52 2.78
CA ASP A 962 36.11 -8.24 1.53
C ASP A 962 36.13 -9.44 0.57
N ILE A 963 36.12 -9.16 -0.73
CA ILE A 963 36.38 -10.13 -1.81
C ILE A 963 37.41 -9.57 -2.80
N THR A 964 38.18 -10.44 -3.44
CA THR A 964 39.13 -10.05 -4.48
C THR A 964 39.11 -11.01 -5.68
N SER A 965 39.44 -10.49 -6.86
CA SER A 965 39.75 -11.35 -8.01
C SER A 965 40.88 -12.32 -7.65
N PRO A 966 40.91 -13.55 -8.20
CA PRO A 966 41.97 -14.49 -7.88
C PRO A 966 43.35 -13.89 -8.13
N ASN A 967 44.30 -14.17 -7.23
CA ASN A 967 45.68 -13.65 -7.24
C ASN A 967 45.87 -12.15 -7.01
N TYR A 968 44.82 -11.35 -6.74
CA TYR A 968 44.96 -9.92 -6.42
C TYR A 968 45.95 -9.68 -5.26
N PRO A 969 46.92 -8.75 -5.37
CA PRO A 969 47.05 -7.69 -6.39
C PRO A 969 47.84 -8.09 -7.66
N GLY A 970 48.25 -9.35 -7.78
CA GLY A 970 48.78 -9.90 -9.02
C GLY A 970 47.69 -10.12 -10.07
N LYS A 971 48.11 -10.41 -11.32
CA LYS A 971 47.17 -10.64 -12.41
C LYS A 971 46.26 -11.84 -12.13
N TYR A 972 44.97 -11.71 -12.44
CA TYR A 972 44.07 -12.85 -12.39
C TYR A 972 44.46 -13.92 -13.43
N PRO A 973 44.16 -15.21 -13.20
CA PRO A 973 44.45 -16.26 -14.18
C PRO A 973 43.60 -16.11 -15.45
N PRO A 974 44.11 -16.54 -16.62
CA PRO A 974 43.30 -16.65 -17.83
C PRO A 974 42.25 -17.76 -17.69
N LEU A 975 41.15 -17.64 -18.44
CA LEU A 975 40.02 -18.58 -18.48
C LEU A 975 39.38 -18.83 -17.10
N THR A 976 39.34 -17.80 -16.27
CA THR A 976 38.78 -17.86 -14.92
C THR A 976 37.27 -17.68 -14.96
N LYS A 977 36.54 -18.51 -14.20
CA LYS A 977 35.13 -18.30 -13.87
C LYS A 977 34.96 -18.37 -12.36
N CYS A 978 34.59 -17.25 -11.76
CA CYS A 978 34.45 -17.07 -10.33
C CYS A 978 33.08 -16.50 -9.98
N ARG A 979 32.39 -17.12 -9.03
CA ARG A 979 31.17 -16.57 -8.41
C ARG A 979 31.41 -16.23 -6.95
N TYR A 980 31.10 -15.02 -6.54
CA TYR A 980 31.14 -14.58 -5.15
C TYR A 980 29.71 -14.51 -4.63
N GLN A 981 29.45 -15.11 -3.47
CA GLN A 981 28.18 -14.98 -2.76
C GLN A 981 28.41 -14.09 -1.54
N LEU A 982 27.63 -13.03 -1.41
CA LEU A 982 27.63 -12.14 -0.26
C LEU A 982 26.34 -12.35 0.53
N THR A 983 26.45 -12.40 1.86
CA THR A 983 25.31 -12.62 2.76
C THR A 983 25.37 -11.67 3.96
N ALA A 984 24.23 -11.14 4.41
CA ALA A 984 24.07 -10.37 5.64
C ALA A 984 22.94 -10.97 6.50
N ASP A 985 22.79 -10.51 7.74
CA ASP A 985 21.65 -10.89 8.58
C ASP A 985 20.33 -10.40 7.94
N SER A 986 19.23 -11.12 8.15
CA SER A 986 17.92 -10.93 7.53
C SER A 986 17.30 -9.53 7.69
N LEU A 987 17.80 -8.75 8.66
CA LEU A 987 17.39 -7.36 8.92
C LEU A 987 18.21 -6.32 8.15
N TYR A 988 19.25 -6.73 7.40
CA TYR A 988 20.18 -5.83 6.73
C TYR A 988 20.30 -6.17 5.24
N LYS A 989 20.41 -5.13 4.42
CA LYS A 989 20.82 -5.19 3.02
C LYS A 989 22.33 -5.14 2.90
N ILE A 990 22.87 -5.42 1.72
CA ILE A 990 24.30 -5.41 1.43
C ILE A 990 24.60 -4.19 0.57
N ASN A 991 25.47 -3.32 1.06
CA ASN A 991 26.08 -2.27 0.26
C ASN A 991 27.49 -2.70 -0.15
N LEU A 992 27.67 -3.01 -1.44
CA LEU A 992 28.91 -3.48 -2.05
C LEU A 992 29.62 -2.33 -2.76
N THR A 993 30.89 -2.07 -2.43
CA THR A 993 31.72 -1.07 -3.11
C THR A 993 32.98 -1.72 -3.68
N PHE A 994 33.21 -1.55 -4.99
CA PHE A 994 34.44 -2.00 -5.62
C PHE A 994 35.59 -1.01 -5.39
N GLY A 995 36.78 -1.54 -5.11
CA GLY A 995 38.05 -0.83 -5.22
C GLY A 995 38.42 -0.58 -6.67
N ALA A 996 39.71 -0.32 -6.94
CA ALA A 996 40.17 -0.13 -8.31
C ALA A 996 40.00 -1.43 -9.10
N ILE A 997 39.41 -1.32 -10.29
CA ILE A 997 39.19 -2.44 -11.22
C ILE A 997 40.13 -2.26 -12.40
N ASP A 998 40.83 -3.33 -12.77
CA ASP A 998 41.73 -3.40 -13.91
C ASP A 998 41.54 -4.76 -14.59
N THR A 999 40.62 -4.79 -15.55
CA THR A 999 40.25 -5.98 -16.34
C THR A 999 40.36 -5.69 -17.84
N GLU A 1000 40.46 -6.70 -18.70
CA GLU A 1000 40.46 -6.47 -20.15
C GLU A 1000 39.11 -5.93 -20.62
N GLN A 1001 39.13 -4.75 -21.26
CA GLN A 1001 37.91 -3.99 -21.58
C GLN A 1001 36.95 -4.72 -22.54
N CYS A 1002 37.43 -5.58 -23.44
CA CYS A 1002 36.56 -6.21 -24.43
C CYS A 1002 35.94 -7.53 -23.97
N CYS A 1003 36.58 -8.20 -22.99
CA CYS A 1003 36.56 -9.65 -22.96
C CYS A 1003 36.54 -10.25 -21.54
N ASP A 1004 37.00 -9.51 -20.52
CA ASP A 1004 36.90 -9.90 -19.12
C ASP A 1004 35.77 -9.15 -18.43
N ILE A 1005 34.80 -9.87 -17.88
CA ILE A 1005 33.49 -9.32 -17.51
C ILE A 1005 33.22 -9.55 -16.03
N ILE A 1006 32.77 -8.50 -15.35
CA ILE A 1006 32.20 -8.55 -14.01
C ILE A 1006 30.70 -8.30 -14.12
N GLU A 1007 29.89 -9.18 -13.54
CA GLU A 1007 28.43 -9.06 -13.47
C GLU A 1007 28.00 -9.08 -12.01
N VAL A 1008 27.19 -8.10 -11.60
CA VAL A 1008 26.68 -8.00 -10.22
C VAL A 1008 25.17 -8.26 -10.24
N TYR A 1009 24.72 -9.18 -9.40
CA TYR A 1009 23.34 -9.63 -9.32
C TYR A 1009 22.78 -9.33 -7.93
N ASP A 1010 21.54 -8.83 -7.92
CA ASP A 1010 20.83 -8.50 -6.68
C ASP A 1010 20.50 -9.75 -5.85
N TYR A 1011 20.31 -10.91 -6.48
CA TYR A 1011 20.04 -12.19 -5.82
C TYR A 1011 20.54 -13.38 -6.67
N ASP A 1012 20.43 -14.61 -6.15
CA ASP A 1012 20.82 -15.86 -6.83
C ASP A 1012 20.31 -15.85 -8.27
N GLY A 1013 21.25 -15.70 -9.21
CA GLY A 1013 21.08 -15.49 -10.65
C GLY A 1013 20.29 -16.59 -11.38
N THR A 1014 19.03 -16.72 -11.00
CA THR A 1014 17.91 -17.32 -11.71
C THR A 1014 17.23 -16.22 -12.55
N PRO A 1015 16.48 -16.55 -13.61
CA PRO A 1015 15.98 -15.58 -14.59
C PRO A 1015 14.96 -14.54 -14.04
N TYR A 1016 14.75 -14.47 -12.72
CA TYR A 1016 13.76 -13.62 -12.06
C TYR A 1016 14.32 -12.44 -11.25
N TYR A 1017 15.65 -12.30 -11.10
CA TYR A 1017 16.26 -11.16 -10.41
C TYR A 1017 17.20 -10.36 -11.33
N PRO A 1018 17.21 -9.02 -11.23
CA PRO A 1018 17.89 -8.16 -12.19
C PRO A 1018 19.42 -8.23 -12.02
N LEU A 1019 20.11 -8.32 -13.15
CA LEU A 1019 21.51 -7.91 -13.27
C LEU A 1019 21.57 -6.42 -12.90
N LEU A 1020 22.27 -6.08 -11.82
CA LEU A 1020 22.45 -4.69 -11.39
C LEU A 1020 23.36 -3.94 -12.35
N ASP A 1021 24.47 -4.58 -12.75
CA ASP A 1021 25.40 -4.01 -13.73
C ASP A 1021 26.33 -5.08 -14.32
N ARG A 1022 26.88 -4.77 -15.49
CA ARG A 1022 27.87 -5.57 -16.22
C ARG A 1022 28.94 -4.67 -16.81
N PHE A 1023 30.19 -4.83 -16.37
CA PHE A 1023 31.28 -3.94 -16.73
C PHE A 1023 32.63 -4.64 -16.83
N SER A 1024 33.57 -3.95 -17.48
CA SER A 1024 34.93 -4.39 -17.81
C SER A 1024 35.85 -3.17 -17.98
N GLY A 1025 37.16 -3.37 -18.03
CA GLY A 1025 38.15 -2.32 -18.26
C GLY A 1025 38.79 -1.77 -16.98
N GLN A 1026 39.39 -0.58 -17.11
CA GLN A 1026 40.00 0.16 -16.00
C GLN A 1026 39.01 1.15 -15.39
N ILE A 1027 38.65 0.95 -14.12
CA ILE A 1027 37.69 1.78 -13.39
C ILE A 1027 38.31 2.17 -12.04
N ALA A 1028 38.23 3.45 -11.70
CA ALA A 1028 38.75 3.96 -10.43
C ALA A 1028 37.95 3.42 -9.22
N ALA A 1029 38.60 3.35 -8.05
CA ALA A 1029 37.98 2.87 -6.83
C ALA A 1029 36.76 3.70 -6.42
N GLY A 1030 35.70 3.04 -5.91
CA GLY A 1030 34.48 3.69 -5.42
C GLY A 1030 33.50 4.16 -6.50
N VAL A 1031 33.83 4.00 -7.79
CA VAL A 1031 32.93 4.38 -8.90
C VAL A 1031 31.78 3.37 -9.06
N LYS A 1032 32.02 2.09 -8.74
CA LYS A 1032 31.02 1.03 -8.81
C LYS A 1032 30.59 0.63 -7.39
N THR A 1033 29.39 1.06 -7.02
CA THR A 1033 28.74 0.74 -5.75
C THR A 1033 27.32 0.25 -6.00
N PHE A 1034 26.93 -0.80 -5.31
CA PHE A 1034 25.64 -1.49 -5.50
C PHE A 1034 25.00 -1.78 -4.15
N LYS A 1035 23.68 -1.62 -4.06
CA LYS A 1035 22.90 -2.01 -2.88
C LYS A 1035 21.98 -3.15 -3.24
N SER A 1036 21.94 -4.19 -2.40
CA SER A 1036 20.99 -5.29 -2.59
C SER A 1036 19.59 -4.92 -2.09
N SER A 1037 18.57 -5.54 -2.68
CA SER A 1037 17.17 -5.44 -2.23
C SER A 1037 16.88 -6.30 -1.00
N MET A 1038 17.67 -7.36 -0.80
CA MET A 1038 17.58 -8.31 0.32
C MET A 1038 18.92 -8.48 1.03
N ASN A 1039 19.05 -9.49 1.88
CA ASN A 1039 20.27 -9.79 2.65
C ASN A 1039 21.30 -10.67 1.89
N GLN A 1040 21.22 -10.76 0.56
CA GLN A 1040 22.16 -11.52 -0.27
C GLN A 1040 22.50 -10.74 -1.55
N MET A 1041 23.69 -10.98 -2.13
CA MET A 1041 24.14 -10.40 -3.41
C MET A 1041 25.14 -11.36 -4.06
N PHE A 1042 25.19 -11.43 -5.40
CA PHE A 1042 26.14 -12.29 -6.13
C PHE A 1042 26.96 -11.50 -7.13
N ILE A 1043 28.21 -11.93 -7.35
CA ILE A 1043 29.11 -11.34 -8.34
C ILE A 1043 29.70 -12.46 -9.16
N ASP A 1044 29.63 -12.37 -10.49
CA ASP A 1044 30.33 -13.28 -11.40
C ASP A 1044 31.47 -12.55 -12.10
N PHE A 1045 32.65 -13.17 -12.11
CA PHE A 1045 33.82 -12.72 -12.86
C PHE A 1045 34.24 -13.78 -13.88
N TYR A 1046 34.37 -13.35 -15.12
CA TYR A 1046 34.79 -14.15 -16.27
C TYR A 1046 36.05 -13.54 -16.88
N SER A 1047 37.08 -14.36 -17.11
CA SER A 1047 38.23 -13.97 -17.93
C SER A 1047 38.44 -14.87 -19.14
N ASP A 1048 39.04 -14.30 -20.19
CA ASP A 1048 39.42 -15.01 -21.40
C ASP A 1048 40.88 -15.51 -21.36
N SER A 1049 41.44 -15.96 -22.50
CA SER A 1049 42.78 -16.53 -22.56
C SER A 1049 43.95 -15.53 -22.68
N LEU A 1050 43.70 -14.22 -22.79
CA LEU A 1050 44.71 -13.20 -23.10
C LEU A 1050 44.58 -11.95 -22.22
N ASN A 1051 45.64 -11.12 -22.18
CA ASN A 1051 45.64 -9.75 -21.63
C ASN A 1051 45.13 -9.54 -20.19
N GLU A 1052 45.57 -10.36 -19.23
CA GLU A 1052 45.09 -10.26 -17.86
C GLU A 1052 45.57 -8.96 -17.16
N GLY A 1053 44.64 -8.25 -16.52
CA GLY A 1053 44.90 -7.09 -15.67
C GLY A 1053 45.12 -7.46 -14.19
N THR A 1054 45.29 -6.46 -13.32
CA THR A 1054 45.47 -6.68 -11.86
C THR A 1054 44.17 -7.08 -11.14
N GLY A 1055 43.02 -7.01 -11.80
CA GLY A 1055 41.73 -7.49 -11.29
C GLY A 1055 41.03 -6.46 -10.40
N PHE A 1056 40.40 -6.89 -9.31
CA PHE A 1056 39.62 -6.00 -8.44
C PHE A 1056 39.64 -6.43 -6.97
N THR A 1057 39.32 -5.46 -6.10
CA THR A 1057 38.81 -5.71 -4.74
C THR A 1057 37.39 -5.19 -4.64
N ALA A 1058 36.60 -5.75 -3.73
CA ALA A 1058 35.31 -5.18 -3.34
C ALA A 1058 35.03 -5.46 -1.87
N TYR A 1059 34.41 -4.50 -1.19
CA TYR A 1059 34.04 -4.60 0.22
C TYR A 1059 32.53 -4.47 0.37
N ALA A 1060 31.95 -5.35 1.17
CA ALA A 1060 30.53 -5.43 1.43
C ALA A 1060 30.24 -5.06 2.88
N ILE A 1061 29.27 -4.18 3.14
CA ILE A 1061 28.80 -3.83 4.49
C ILE A 1061 27.29 -4.03 4.66
N PRO A 1062 26.82 -4.37 5.87
CA PRO A 1062 25.40 -4.35 6.19
C PRO A 1062 24.85 -2.92 6.18
N ASP A 1063 23.70 -2.71 5.56
CA ASP A 1063 22.94 -1.46 5.46
C ASP A 1063 21.52 -1.71 6.00
N ILE A 1064 20.97 -0.84 6.85
CA ILE A 1064 19.66 -1.04 7.53
C ILE A 1064 18.50 -0.67 6.61
#